data_AF-A0A0D7AL67-F1
#
_entry.id   AF-A0A0D7AL67-F1
#
_cell.length_a   1.000
_cell.length_b   1.000
_cell.length_c   1.000
_cell.angle_alpha   90.00
_cell.angle_beta   90.00
_cell.angle_gamma   90.00
#
_symmetry.space_group_name_H-M   'P 1'
#
loop_
_entity.id
_entity.type
_entity.pdbx_description
1 polymer ?
#
loop_
_entity_poly.entity_id
_entity_poly.type
_entity_poly.pdbx_seq_one_letter_code
_entity_poly.pdbx_strand_id
1 'polypeptide(L)'
;MLSSLSRQILLCLFSVAVLLVCYFCTVDVATKLSPQGCRMSRMTPSYVLYKKFNTSWTPLAERYSLWLYREVGWEDTKIGGGRPVLFIPGNAGSSRQVRSIASSATRQYYTSPGVVAPEFASQHRVTPLDFFAVEFNEDLSAFHGPTLESEIAYTTSAVEYILSLYPTGTEIVVLGHSMGGIVATALPANRIAAIITMSTPHRLPPARFDARIDVLYEAREIVVPLVSLCGGATDMMIPSEACVLPPAPPGMFYRTVFSSALEGAWTGVGHQVIVWCHQVRWRVARAVLEMATASSPVVALDRWLRDGHELPFALQQQGVPHFSSFHAYEKLSHGHDLVLKHPLVTKTYMLPVPRTPAGFASEARHKARFVMYVSQGTVHGLAPHAPIPLRVSAYTCTATAMEAETGESSEQCELLQPVVLRLLPSPVSGYPFPVPHEGADESEAIVLLEAEVDGATAHSIAVSVENADGRGWIVGGFVDDVQVRHETTMARMALGGQTVALPEPNALKMTVTFPNLLSNVLVVYRVAPILSTKLICKDSVMPALLAHTSQPEETHYFPLTTIPSQRILVHTHAHAPYLIDVDGTADRGVTLTIYSSGSDGCLRGIQIGIDWKTTVGRWATRYYTTLACWCIAIVCLIVFNTWSEHEIYQVPLSTVSQSLQKFSGRPFFALLAVGFISSLLPLPKRYYLGTGGESFFAPLSVLILTVAVGVVNVSWLLLMVLMRPFGRTACYFSSRAQVEVTSVRRSTLISMAFIFILIFFFIPWQVAYLGCWMIHFWTCASMSYEVFSPPSDAPLLPRRSDESGNGRRPETATHSERRKFNRAAAVDKTGNVNHCMHVLLLMTWLVPLAAPVLVVWVRTLATAGLTPFDGDHFFGNVAPFLVFVDFASWTTSPLLPVSLIEQRYQVSVRWGFVVLAAAALVIGPRRAYFVFDVAKVVMGFVVVCRIGPRYWGSTQWTAT
;
A
#
# COMPACT_ATOMS: atom_id res chain seq x y z
N MET A 1 5.89 -31.65 -32.57
CA MET A 1 5.96 -30.18 -32.76
C MET A 1 4.60 -29.49 -32.65
N LEU A 2 3.55 -29.96 -33.34
CA LEU A 2 2.18 -29.38 -33.28
C LEU A 2 1.62 -29.28 -31.85
N SER A 3 1.80 -30.31 -31.02
CA SER A 3 1.33 -30.33 -29.62
C SER A 3 2.07 -29.37 -28.68
N SER A 4 3.24 -28.87 -29.06
CA SER A 4 4.04 -27.95 -28.22
C SER A 4 3.83 -26.50 -28.61
N LEU A 5 3.60 -26.23 -29.90
CA LEU A 5 3.21 -24.90 -30.38
C LEU A 5 1.81 -24.53 -29.87
N SER A 6 0.88 -25.50 -29.84
CA SER A 6 -0.45 -25.31 -29.26
C SER A 6 -0.39 -24.96 -27.76
N ARG A 7 0.54 -25.56 -26.99
CA ARG A 7 0.76 -25.21 -25.58
C ARG A 7 1.23 -23.78 -25.38
N GLN A 8 2.19 -23.31 -26.18
CA GLN A 8 2.69 -21.92 -26.07
C GLN A 8 1.58 -20.91 -26.36
N ILE A 9 0.80 -21.14 -27.42
CA ILE A 9 -0.32 -20.26 -27.78
C ILE A 9 -1.36 -20.25 -26.65
N LEU A 10 -1.67 -21.41 -26.07
CA LEU A 10 -2.58 -21.52 -24.93
C LEU A 10 -2.07 -20.75 -23.71
N LEU A 11 -0.78 -20.84 -23.38
CA LEU A 11 -0.17 -20.09 -22.27
C LEU A 11 -0.23 -18.58 -22.50
N CYS A 12 0.02 -18.11 -23.72
CA CYS A 12 -0.10 -16.70 -24.08
C CYS A 12 -1.55 -16.22 -23.90
N LEU A 13 -2.51 -16.91 -24.50
CA LEU A 13 -3.94 -16.55 -24.42
C LEU A 13 -4.45 -16.57 -22.99
N PHE A 14 -4.08 -17.61 -22.22
CA PHE A 14 -4.42 -17.72 -20.80
C PHE A 14 -3.85 -16.55 -20.00
N SER A 15 -2.58 -16.21 -20.20
CA SER A 15 -1.92 -15.13 -19.44
C SER A 15 -2.54 -13.77 -19.76
N VAL A 16 -2.83 -13.49 -21.02
CA VAL A 16 -3.54 -12.25 -21.43
C VAL A 16 -4.94 -12.21 -20.82
N ALA A 17 -5.69 -13.31 -20.87
CA ALA A 17 -7.02 -13.39 -20.27
C ALA A 17 -7.00 -13.16 -18.75
N VAL A 18 -6.07 -13.79 -18.02
CA VAL A 18 -5.91 -13.60 -16.58
C VAL A 18 -5.54 -12.16 -16.25
N LEU A 19 -4.60 -11.55 -16.98
CA LEU A 19 -4.24 -10.15 -16.77
C LEU A 19 -5.42 -9.20 -17.03
N LEU A 20 -6.24 -9.46 -18.05
CA LEU A 20 -7.46 -8.68 -18.31
C LEU A 20 -8.48 -8.85 -17.18
N VAL A 21 -8.72 -10.07 -16.71
CA VAL A 21 -9.61 -10.33 -15.56
C VAL A 21 -9.09 -9.61 -14.31
N CYS A 22 -7.80 -9.71 -14.01
CA CYS A 22 -7.15 -9.00 -12.90
C CYS A 22 -7.33 -7.48 -13.02
N TYR A 23 -7.17 -6.91 -14.21
CA TYR A 23 -7.38 -5.48 -14.46
C TYR A 23 -8.83 -5.06 -14.15
N PHE A 24 -9.82 -5.73 -14.74
CA PHE A 24 -11.23 -5.42 -14.50
C PHE A 24 -11.66 -5.62 -13.04
N CYS A 25 -11.13 -6.65 -12.38
CA CYS A 25 -11.37 -6.88 -10.95
C CYS A 25 -10.74 -5.78 -10.08
N THR A 26 -9.53 -5.33 -10.41
CA THR A 26 -8.83 -4.25 -9.69
C THR A 26 -9.57 -2.92 -9.80
N VAL A 27 -10.09 -2.59 -10.98
CA VAL A 27 -10.89 -1.37 -11.19
C VAL A 27 -12.19 -1.40 -10.36
N ASP A 28 -12.82 -2.58 -10.24
CA ASP A 28 -14.03 -2.75 -9.42
C ASP A 28 -13.73 -2.62 -7.91
N VAL A 29 -12.58 -3.15 -7.46
CA VAL A 29 -12.11 -3.05 -6.06
C VAL A 29 -12.03 -1.60 -5.60
N ALA A 30 -11.43 -0.72 -6.41
CA ALA A 30 -11.20 0.69 -6.06
C ALA A 30 -12.48 1.47 -5.71
N THR A 31 -13.63 1.04 -6.23
CA THR A 31 -14.91 1.75 -6.06
C THR A 31 -15.87 1.08 -5.09
N LYS A 32 -15.70 -0.22 -4.81
CA LYS A 32 -16.70 -1.01 -4.07
C LYS A 32 -16.20 -1.71 -2.81
N LEU A 33 -14.88 -1.88 -2.64
CA LEU A 33 -14.33 -2.67 -1.54
C LEU A 33 -14.61 -2.05 -0.16
N SER A 34 -14.50 -0.73 -0.08
CA SER A 34 -14.85 0.05 1.11
C SER A 34 -15.95 1.03 0.73
N PRO A 35 -16.98 1.21 1.58
CA PRO A 35 -17.98 2.26 1.41
C PRO A 35 -17.33 3.65 1.37
N GLN A 36 -17.83 4.55 0.52
CA GLN A 36 -17.29 5.90 0.31
C GLN A 36 -18.41 6.93 0.35
N GLY A 37 -18.25 7.96 1.18
CA GLY A 37 -19.22 9.04 1.37
C GLY A 37 -18.56 10.41 1.41
N CYS A 38 -17.46 10.58 0.67
CA CYS A 38 -16.67 11.78 0.81
C CYS A 38 -17.37 13.04 0.26
N ARG A 39 -17.68 14.01 1.13
CA ARG A 39 -18.26 15.31 0.74
C ARG A 39 -17.18 16.25 0.22
N MET A 40 -17.48 16.90 -0.91
CA MET A 40 -16.53 17.81 -1.57
C MET A 40 -16.29 19.08 -0.74
N SER A 41 -15.03 19.48 -0.59
CA SER A 41 -14.62 20.74 0.03
C SER A 41 -14.63 21.91 -0.94
N ARG A 42 -15.02 23.11 -0.47
CA ARG A 42 -14.87 24.38 -1.22
C ARG A 42 -14.03 25.38 -0.41
N MET A 43 -13.24 26.19 -1.11
CA MET A 43 -12.28 27.13 -0.53
C MET A 43 -11.94 28.26 -1.51
N THR A 44 -11.38 29.35 -1.01
CA THR A 44 -10.86 30.48 -1.78
C THR A 44 -9.41 30.75 -1.41
N PRO A 45 -8.46 30.03 -2.03
CA PRO A 45 -7.07 29.98 -1.58
C PRO A 45 -6.25 31.17 -2.13
N SER A 46 -5.38 31.71 -1.29
CA SER A 46 -4.29 32.63 -1.64
C SER A 46 -2.97 32.05 -1.16
N TYR A 47 -1.91 32.18 -1.96
CA TYR A 47 -0.59 31.65 -1.64
C TYR A 47 0.44 32.77 -1.66
N VAL A 48 1.15 32.94 -0.54
CA VAL A 48 2.19 33.96 -0.37
C VAL A 48 3.55 33.27 -0.34
N LEU A 49 4.43 33.61 -1.28
CA LEU A 49 5.80 33.07 -1.34
C LEU A 49 6.71 33.74 -0.30
N TYR A 50 7.38 32.94 0.52
CA TYR A 50 8.34 33.43 1.52
C TYR A 50 9.74 33.62 0.94
N LYS A 51 9.93 34.72 0.19
CA LYS A 51 11.19 35.05 -0.51
C LYS A 51 12.42 35.21 0.40
N LYS A 52 12.23 35.41 1.71
CA LYS A 52 13.33 35.53 2.69
C LYS A 52 13.93 34.18 3.08
N PHE A 53 13.20 33.08 2.88
CA PHE A 53 13.77 31.74 2.96
C PHE A 53 14.48 31.43 1.64
N ASN A 54 15.74 31.83 1.56
CA ASN A 54 16.55 31.80 0.35
C ASN A 54 17.86 31.01 0.59
N THR A 55 18.82 31.13 -0.33
CA THR A 55 20.10 30.41 -0.28
C THR A 55 20.97 30.72 0.95
N SER A 56 20.68 31.79 1.71
CA SER A 56 21.33 32.04 3.00
C SER A 56 20.92 31.05 4.09
N TRP A 57 19.74 30.42 3.97
CA TRP A 57 19.26 29.39 4.89
C TRP A 57 19.59 27.99 4.41
N THR A 58 19.44 27.73 3.11
CA THR A 58 19.72 26.41 2.53
C THR A 58 19.99 26.53 1.03
N PRO A 59 21.02 25.86 0.47
CA PRO A 59 21.27 25.85 -0.97
C PRO A 59 20.09 25.29 -1.76
N LEU A 60 19.27 24.43 -1.14
CA LEU A 60 18.09 23.84 -1.75
C LEU A 60 16.97 24.86 -2.03
N ALA A 61 17.07 26.10 -1.54
CA ALA A 61 16.13 27.18 -1.86
C ALA A 61 16.16 27.66 -3.31
N GLU A 62 17.17 27.26 -4.11
CA GLU A 62 17.16 27.45 -5.57
C GLU A 62 16.18 26.52 -6.28
N ARG A 63 15.91 25.36 -5.67
CA ARG A 63 15.02 24.33 -6.22
C ARG A 63 13.65 24.39 -5.56
N TYR A 64 13.60 24.37 -4.23
CA TYR A 64 12.37 24.27 -3.46
C TYR A 64 11.92 25.62 -2.94
N SER A 65 10.61 25.73 -2.70
CA SER A 65 10.00 26.97 -2.20
C SER A 65 9.11 26.74 -0.99
N LEU A 66 8.96 27.79 -0.18
CA LEU A 66 8.11 27.80 1.00
C LEU A 66 6.96 28.79 0.80
N TRP A 67 5.74 28.30 0.98
CA TRP A 67 4.51 29.06 0.75
C TRP A 67 3.70 29.16 2.04
N LEU A 68 3.01 30.28 2.21
CA LEU A 68 2.00 30.47 3.24
C LEU A 68 0.63 30.48 2.57
N TYR A 69 -0.28 29.64 3.08
CA TYR A 69 -1.68 29.64 2.70
C TYR A 69 -2.43 30.75 3.44
N ARG A 70 -3.32 31.46 2.73
CA ARG A 70 -4.32 32.37 3.30
C ARG A 70 -5.68 32.16 2.64
N GLU A 71 -6.75 32.18 3.43
CA GLU A 71 -8.10 32.19 2.89
C GLU A 71 -8.53 33.61 2.50
N VAL A 72 -8.80 33.82 1.21
CA VAL A 72 -9.11 35.15 0.64
C VAL A 72 -10.31 35.78 1.35
N GLY A 73 -10.08 36.93 1.96
CA GLY A 73 -11.11 37.72 2.62
C GLY A 73 -11.45 37.27 4.05
N TRP A 74 -10.75 36.30 4.62
CA TRP A 74 -11.00 35.82 6.00
C TRP A 74 -9.93 36.24 6.99
N GLU A 75 -8.67 36.29 6.56
CA GLU A 75 -7.49 36.52 7.39
C GLU A 75 -6.50 37.48 6.70
N ASP A 76 -5.76 38.27 7.50
CA ASP A 76 -4.68 39.14 7.00
C ASP A 76 -3.43 38.30 6.65
N THR A 77 -2.58 38.85 5.80
CA THR A 77 -1.29 38.30 5.41
C THR A 77 -0.21 38.39 6.50
N LYS A 78 -0.42 39.18 7.56
CA LYS A 78 0.55 39.32 8.67
C LYS A 78 0.69 38.02 9.46
N ILE A 79 1.93 37.64 9.76
CA ILE A 79 2.27 36.54 10.68
C ILE A 79 2.51 37.11 12.09
N GLY A 80 2.28 36.29 13.11
CA GLY A 80 2.76 36.53 14.48
C GLY A 80 1.67 36.51 15.54
N GLY A 81 0.40 36.47 15.13
CA GLY A 81 -0.75 36.29 16.02
C GLY A 81 -1.31 34.86 16.06
N GLY A 82 -0.78 33.95 15.25
CA GLY A 82 -1.24 32.56 15.11
C GLY A 82 -0.18 31.52 15.49
N ARG A 83 -0.54 30.24 15.40
CA ARG A 83 0.38 29.11 15.60
C ARG A 83 0.84 28.56 14.24
N PRO A 84 2.14 28.27 14.07
CA PRO A 84 2.64 27.72 12.82
C PRO A 84 2.22 26.26 12.64
N VAL A 85 1.78 25.93 11.43
CA VAL A 85 1.54 24.57 10.94
C VAL A 85 2.32 24.39 9.65
N LEU A 86 3.11 23.33 9.55
CA LEU A 86 3.86 22.99 8.33
C LEU A 86 3.22 21.80 7.64
N PHE A 87 2.82 21.99 6.39
CA PHE A 87 2.37 20.92 5.51
C PHE A 87 3.48 20.46 4.57
N ILE A 88 3.65 19.14 4.45
CA ILE A 88 4.64 18.48 3.61
C ILE A 88 3.89 17.61 2.58
N PRO A 89 3.99 17.92 1.27
CA PRO A 89 3.30 17.20 0.22
C PRO A 89 3.93 15.82 -0.06
N GLY A 90 3.18 14.99 -0.78
CA GLY A 90 3.61 13.65 -1.19
C GLY A 90 4.43 13.60 -2.48
N ASN A 91 4.71 12.37 -2.93
CA ASN A 91 5.34 12.10 -4.22
C ASN A 91 4.56 12.75 -5.38
N ALA A 92 5.24 13.56 -6.19
CA ALA A 92 4.65 14.39 -7.24
C ALA A 92 3.48 15.28 -6.76
N GLY A 93 3.45 15.60 -5.47
CA GLY A 93 2.49 16.50 -4.85
C GLY A 93 3.01 17.93 -4.81
N SER A 94 2.10 18.88 -4.67
CA SER A 94 2.42 20.29 -4.49
C SER A 94 1.95 20.81 -3.14
N SER A 95 2.52 21.93 -2.71
CA SER A 95 2.10 22.73 -1.55
C SER A 95 0.59 22.98 -1.51
N ARG A 96 -0.07 22.99 -2.67
CA ARG A 96 -1.51 23.20 -2.84
C ARG A 96 -2.37 22.09 -2.25
N GLN A 97 -1.84 20.92 -1.87
CA GLN A 97 -2.62 19.86 -1.24
C GLN A 97 -3.18 20.29 0.14
N VAL A 98 -2.53 21.23 0.83
CA VAL A 98 -2.95 21.73 2.16
C VAL A 98 -4.27 22.50 2.16
N ARG A 99 -4.64 23.07 1.00
CA ARG A 99 -5.69 24.10 0.86
C ARG A 99 -7.01 23.77 1.54
N SER A 100 -7.45 22.53 1.44
CA SER A 100 -8.75 22.11 1.97
C SER A 100 -8.73 22.02 3.50
N ILE A 101 -7.61 21.63 4.10
CA ILE A 101 -7.41 21.58 5.55
C ILE A 101 -7.26 23.01 6.08
N ALA A 102 -6.38 23.81 5.48
CA ALA A 102 -6.14 25.18 5.90
C ALA A 102 -7.40 26.05 5.82
N SER A 103 -8.14 25.97 4.71
CA SER A 103 -9.45 26.63 4.57
C SER A 103 -10.46 26.17 5.62
N SER A 104 -10.46 24.88 5.98
CA SER A 104 -11.34 24.36 7.03
C SER A 104 -11.01 24.99 8.38
N ALA A 105 -9.72 25.09 8.72
CA ALA A 105 -9.29 25.69 9.98
C ALA A 105 -9.70 27.17 10.06
N THR A 106 -9.44 27.95 9.01
CA THR A 106 -9.81 29.37 8.98
C THR A 106 -11.32 29.55 9.12
N ARG A 107 -12.12 28.75 8.40
CA ARG A 107 -13.60 28.84 8.41
C ARG A 107 -14.27 28.20 9.65
N GLN A 108 -13.54 27.43 10.44
CA GLN A 108 -13.98 27.01 11.77
C GLN A 108 -13.66 28.11 12.79
N TYR A 109 -12.47 28.69 12.74
CA TYR A 109 -12.04 29.72 13.68
C TYR A 109 -12.85 31.03 13.54
N TYR A 110 -13.16 31.42 12.31
CA TYR A 110 -13.99 32.59 12.00
C TYR A 110 -15.39 32.16 11.56
N THR A 111 -16.45 32.75 12.12
CA THR A 111 -17.84 32.52 11.65
C THR A 111 -18.15 33.34 10.39
N SER A 112 -17.53 34.50 10.29
CA SER A 112 -17.55 35.36 9.10
C SER A 112 -16.22 36.13 9.05
N PRO A 113 -15.86 36.76 7.91
CA PRO A 113 -14.62 37.53 7.76
C PRO A 113 -14.25 38.38 8.99
N GLY A 114 -13.15 38.04 9.66
CA GLY A 114 -12.65 38.75 10.84
C GLY A 114 -13.44 38.56 12.15
N VAL A 115 -14.55 37.81 12.15
CA VAL A 115 -15.39 37.55 13.33
C VAL A 115 -15.06 36.18 13.89
N VAL A 116 -14.43 36.13 15.06
CA VAL A 116 -14.07 34.88 15.75
C VAL A 116 -15.34 34.14 16.16
N ALA A 117 -15.36 32.82 15.96
CA ALA A 117 -16.50 32.00 16.35
C ALA A 117 -16.73 32.08 17.88
N PRO A 118 -17.98 32.11 18.37
CA PRO A 118 -18.28 32.24 19.80
C PRO A 118 -17.60 31.19 20.69
N GLU A 119 -17.46 29.96 20.17
CA GLU A 119 -16.76 28.85 20.83
C GLU A 119 -15.27 29.11 21.06
N PHE A 120 -14.62 29.90 20.20
CA PHE A 120 -13.21 30.27 20.33
C PHE A 120 -13.04 31.63 21.00
N ALA A 121 -14.01 32.55 20.84
CA ALA A 121 -13.99 33.85 21.51
C ALA A 121 -14.03 33.72 23.04
N SER A 122 -14.79 32.74 23.55
CA SER A 122 -14.85 32.40 24.98
C SER A 122 -13.60 31.68 25.49
N GLN A 123 -12.85 31.03 24.60
CA GLN A 123 -11.60 30.34 24.90
C GLN A 123 -10.42 31.26 24.56
N HIS A 124 -10.11 32.24 25.42
CA HIS A 124 -9.04 33.25 25.23
C HIS A 124 -7.61 32.73 24.91
N ARG A 125 -7.42 31.42 24.74
CA ARG A 125 -6.16 30.74 24.41
C ARG A 125 -6.12 30.11 23.00
N VAL A 126 -7.23 30.05 22.27
CA VAL A 126 -7.21 29.58 20.87
C VAL A 126 -6.81 30.74 19.96
N THR A 127 -5.76 30.54 19.18
CA THR A 127 -5.27 31.49 18.18
C THR A 127 -5.53 30.95 16.77
N PRO A 128 -5.60 31.81 15.74
CA PRO A 128 -5.64 31.34 14.36
C PRO A 128 -4.39 30.52 14.01
N LEU A 129 -4.47 29.73 12.93
CA LEU A 129 -3.37 28.90 12.45
C LEU A 129 -2.72 29.51 11.21
N ASP A 130 -1.40 29.50 11.16
CA ASP A 130 -0.60 29.93 10.01
C ASP A 130 -0.08 28.70 9.27
N PHE A 131 -0.72 28.35 8.15
CA PHE A 131 -0.37 27.17 7.35
C PHE A 131 0.75 27.47 6.37
N PHE A 132 1.96 27.04 6.69
CA PHE A 132 3.07 26.94 5.75
C PHE A 132 3.00 25.62 4.98
N ALA A 133 3.47 25.63 3.75
CA ALA A 133 3.60 24.44 2.91
C ALA A 133 4.90 24.50 2.11
N VAL A 134 5.70 23.44 2.20
CA VAL A 134 6.86 23.26 1.32
C VAL A 134 6.41 22.82 -0.07
N GLU A 135 7.15 23.25 -1.09
CA GLU A 135 6.93 22.89 -2.49
C GLU A 135 8.21 22.27 -3.05
N PHE A 136 8.13 20.98 -3.39
CA PHE A 136 9.25 20.17 -3.86
C PHE A 136 9.32 20.09 -5.39
N ASN A 137 8.75 21.04 -6.12
CA ASN A 137 8.60 21.00 -7.58
C ASN A 137 7.95 19.70 -8.09
N GLU A 138 7.06 19.14 -7.28
CA GLU A 138 6.42 17.84 -7.55
C GLU A 138 7.44 16.73 -7.88
N ASP A 139 8.56 16.70 -7.17
CA ASP A 139 9.57 15.64 -7.32
C ASP A 139 9.00 14.23 -7.04
N LEU A 140 9.57 13.23 -7.71
CA LEU A 140 9.13 11.83 -7.66
C LEU A 140 9.78 11.06 -6.50
N SER A 141 9.55 11.51 -5.27
CA SER A 141 10.21 11.01 -4.06
C SER A 141 9.92 9.54 -3.70
N ALA A 142 8.83 8.94 -4.21
CA ALA A 142 8.54 7.53 -3.97
C ALA A 142 9.53 6.56 -4.63
N PHE A 143 10.27 7.01 -5.66
CA PHE A 143 11.10 6.15 -6.50
C PHE A 143 12.61 6.36 -6.30
N HIS A 144 13.02 7.37 -5.53
CA HIS A 144 14.42 7.81 -5.45
C HIS A 144 14.79 8.28 -4.04
N GLY A 145 15.71 7.56 -3.38
CA GLY A 145 16.14 7.85 -2.00
C GLY A 145 16.80 9.23 -1.80
N PRO A 146 17.76 9.66 -2.64
CA PRO A 146 18.41 10.97 -2.52
C PRO A 146 17.46 12.16 -2.67
N THR A 147 16.37 11.98 -3.42
CA THR A 147 15.30 12.99 -3.47
C THR A 147 14.66 13.15 -2.08
N LEU A 148 14.30 12.07 -1.40
CA LEU A 148 13.75 12.13 -0.03
C LEU A 148 14.74 12.76 0.95
N GLU A 149 16.03 12.43 0.85
CA GLU A 149 17.07 13.03 1.69
C GLU A 149 17.14 14.56 1.50
N SER A 150 17.02 15.03 0.25
CA SER A 150 16.97 16.47 -0.08
C SER A 150 15.70 17.12 0.47
N GLU A 151 14.54 16.46 0.36
CA GLU A 151 13.27 16.93 0.94
C GLU A 151 13.36 17.07 2.46
N ILE A 152 13.98 16.10 3.14
CA ILE A 152 14.23 16.12 4.60
C ILE A 152 15.14 17.29 4.98
N ALA A 153 16.26 17.48 4.27
CA ALA A 153 17.21 18.56 4.55
C ALA A 153 16.55 19.94 4.37
N TYR A 154 15.82 20.16 3.27
CA TYR A 154 15.11 21.42 3.03
C TYR A 154 14.05 21.70 4.09
N THR A 155 13.26 20.68 4.45
CA THR A 155 12.18 20.80 5.43
C THR A 155 12.72 21.08 6.83
N THR A 156 13.86 20.49 7.18
CA THR A 156 14.54 20.78 8.45
C THR A 156 14.90 22.27 8.55
N SER A 157 15.55 22.83 7.52
CA SER A 157 15.83 24.27 7.46
C SER A 157 14.56 25.13 7.43
N ALA A 158 13.48 24.64 6.81
CA ALA A 158 12.21 25.36 6.76
C ALA A 158 11.55 25.45 8.16
N VAL A 159 11.61 24.39 8.97
CA VAL A 159 11.13 24.41 10.37
C VAL A 159 11.89 25.46 11.18
N GLU A 160 13.22 25.48 11.10
CA GLU A 160 14.05 26.47 11.79
C GLU A 160 13.73 27.90 11.37
N TYR A 161 13.58 28.12 10.06
CA TYR A 161 13.19 29.42 9.50
C TYR A 161 11.81 29.85 9.99
N ILE A 162 10.79 28.99 9.89
CA ILE A 162 9.42 29.31 10.33
C ILE A 162 9.45 29.70 11.80
N LEU A 163 10.06 28.90 12.67
CA LEU A 163 10.13 29.15 14.10
C LEU A 163 10.89 30.44 14.46
N SER A 164 11.77 30.93 13.58
CA SER A 164 12.43 32.25 13.74
C SER A 164 11.49 33.44 13.55
N LEU A 165 10.33 33.23 12.91
CA LEU A 165 9.30 34.26 12.71
C LEU A 165 8.37 34.42 13.92
N TYR A 166 8.47 33.53 14.91
CA TYR A 166 7.60 33.47 16.09
C TYR A 166 8.38 33.70 17.39
N PRO A 167 7.68 34.02 18.51
CA PRO A 167 8.31 34.12 19.82
C PRO A 167 9.10 32.86 20.21
N THR A 168 10.11 33.06 21.06
CA THR A 168 10.90 31.97 21.62
C THR A 168 10.02 31.01 22.40
N GLY A 169 10.16 29.70 22.15
CA GLY A 169 9.34 28.66 22.80
C GLY A 169 8.10 28.24 22.03
N THR A 170 7.76 28.89 20.90
CA THR A 170 6.69 28.40 20.02
C THR A 170 7.04 27.02 19.45
N GLU A 171 6.08 26.11 19.43
CA GLU A 171 6.18 24.80 18.78
C GLU A 171 5.35 24.77 17.50
N ILE A 172 5.79 23.96 16.53
CA ILE A 172 5.13 23.79 15.22
C ILE A 172 4.39 22.46 15.15
N VAL A 173 3.23 22.43 14.48
CA VAL A 173 2.53 21.18 14.14
C VAL A 173 2.90 20.79 12.71
N VAL A 174 3.24 19.53 12.47
CA VAL A 174 3.63 19.04 11.13
C VAL A 174 2.56 18.12 10.57
N LEU A 175 2.11 18.41 9.35
CA LEU A 175 1.18 17.59 8.58
C LEU A 175 1.92 16.99 7.38
N GLY A 176 1.94 15.67 7.27
CA GLY A 176 2.56 14.98 6.13
C GLY A 176 1.53 14.21 5.31
N HIS A 177 1.56 14.32 3.98
CA HIS A 177 0.74 13.49 3.09
C HIS A 177 1.62 12.51 2.31
N SER A 178 1.24 11.22 2.25
CA SER A 178 1.96 10.21 1.47
C SER A 178 3.45 10.16 1.87
N MET A 179 4.38 10.21 0.92
CA MET A 179 5.83 10.30 1.18
C MET A 179 6.23 11.53 2.03
N GLY A 180 5.44 12.61 2.05
CA GLY A 180 5.67 13.76 2.92
C GLY A 180 5.56 13.43 4.41
N GLY A 181 4.84 12.35 4.78
CA GLY A 181 4.87 11.83 6.15
C GLY A 181 6.15 11.09 6.51
N ILE A 182 6.85 10.49 5.52
CA ILE A 182 8.19 9.92 5.72
C ILE A 182 9.20 11.05 5.94
N VAL A 183 9.06 12.14 5.18
CA VAL A 183 9.84 13.36 5.41
C VAL A 183 9.55 13.93 6.81
N ALA A 184 8.27 14.04 7.19
CA ALA A 184 7.86 14.57 8.51
C ALA A 184 8.44 13.78 9.69
N THR A 185 8.39 12.45 9.62
CA THR A 185 8.87 11.56 10.68
C THR A 185 10.40 11.47 10.75
N ALA A 186 11.10 11.88 9.68
CA ALA A 186 12.56 11.99 9.67
C ALA A 186 13.09 13.34 10.18
N LEU A 187 12.21 14.31 10.48
CA LEU A 187 12.60 15.61 11.03
C LEU A 187 13.13 15.48 12.47
N PRO A 188 14.05 16.36 12.89
CA PRO A 188 14.45 16.43 14.29
C PRO A 188 13.26 16.85 15.16
N ALA A 189 13.04 16.15 16.27
CA ALA A 189 11.89 16.35 17.16
C ALA A 189 11.84 17.72 17.88
N ASN A 190 12.89 18.54 17.75
CA ASN A 190 13.00 19.80 18.49
C ASN A 190 11.91 20.79 18.09
N ARG A 191 11.13 21.27 19.08
CA ARG A 191 10.03 22.25 18.92
C ARG A 191 8.90 21.79 17.99
N ILE A 192 8.69 20.48 17.82
CA ILE A 192 7.52 19.92 17.13
C ILE A 192 6.49 19.49 18.18
N ALA A 193 5.28 20.05 18.12
CA ALA A 193 4.20 19.75 19.08
C ALA A 193 3.54 18.39 18.81
N ALA A 194 3.32 18.06 17.53
CA ALA A 194 2.81 16.77 17.08
C ALA A 194 3.00 16.61 15.57
N ILE A 195 2.94 15.35 15.11
CA ILE A 195 2.95 14.98 13.70
C ILE A 195 1.64 14.28 13.36
N ILE A 196 0.95 14.74 12.31
CA ILE A 196 -0.21 14.06 11.73
C ILE A 196 0.15 13.66 10.30
N THR A 197 0.23 12.36 10.04
CA THR A 197 0.48 11.82 8.70
C THR A 197 -0.80 11.31 8.07
N MET A 198 -0.97 11.46 6.76
CA MET A 198 -2.17 11.05 6.03
C MET A 198 -1.78 10.19 4.82
N SER A 199 -2.31 8.96 4.74
CA SER A 199 -1.98 7.97 3.71
C SER A 199 -0.47 7.75 3.55
N THR A 200 0.28 7.82 4.65
CA THR A 200 1.74 7.66 4.65
C THR A 200 2.12 6.19 4.80
N PRO A 201 2.94 5.63 3.89
CA PRO A 201 3.39 4.25 3.99
C PRO A 201 4.48 4.07 5.06
N HIS A 202 4.14 3.92 6.34
CA HIS A 202 5.13 3.79 7.42
C HIS A 202 5.92 2.47 7.45
N ARG A 203 5.37 1.38 6.90
CA ARG A 203 5.98 0.02 7.03
C ARG A 203 6.62 -0.55 5.79
N LEU A 204 6.15 -0.12 4.61
CA LEU A 204 6.60 -0.67 3.35
C LEU A 204 6.57 0.39 2.26
N PRO A 205 7.70 0.64 1.56
CA PRO A 205 7.71 1.64 0.51
C PRO A 205 6.81 1.21 -0.65
N PRO A 206 6.08 2.14 -1.29
CA PRO A 206 5.22 1.84 -2.43
C PRO A 206 6.02 1.37 -3.66
N ALA A 207 7.26 1.84 -3.80
CA ALA A 207 8.16 1.44 -4.86
C ALA A 207 9.54 1.04 -4.28
N ARG A 208 9.96 -0.19 -4.54
CA ARG A 208 11.13 -0.84 -3.91
C ARG A 208 12.27 -1.04 -4.92
N PHE A 209 12.56 0.03 -5.67
CA PHE A 209 13.56 0.05 -6.74
C PHE A 209 14.90 0.69 -6.32
N ASP A 210 14.96 1.30 -5.14
CA ASP A 210 16.16 1.92 -4.58
C ASP A 210 16.38 1.40 -3.15
N ALA A 211 17.58 0.86 -2.90
CA ALA A 211 17.96 0.33 -1.59
C ALA A 211 18.00 1.40 -0.49
N ARG A 212 18.24 2.66 -0.84
CA ARG A 212 18.32 3.78 0.13
C ARG A 212 16.96 4.09 0.76
N ILE A 213 15.86 3.85 0.04
CA ILE A 213 14.52 4.04 0.59
C ILE A 213 14.27 3.06 1.74
N ASP A 214 14.72 1.81 1.63
CA ASP A 214 14.57 0.82 2.71
C ASP A 214 15.25 1.31 4.01
N VAL A 215 16.37 2.04 3.92
CA VAL A 215 17.10 2.60 5.09
C VAL A 215 16.29 3.68 5.82
N LEU A 216 15.51 4.49 5.08
CA LEU A 216 14.64 5.51 5.69
C LEU A 216 13.46 4.90 6.46
N TYR A 217 13.09 3.66 6.14
CA TYR A 217 11.98 2.91 6.74
C TYR A 217 12.43 2.03 7.91
N GLU A 218 13.73 1.98 8.21
CA GLU A 218 14.20 1.36 9.45
C GLU A 218 13.66 2.13 10.67
N ALA A 219 13.33 1.40 11.73
CA ALA A 219 12.63 1.96 12.88
C ALA A 219 13.44 3.10 13.51
N ARG A 220 12.83 4.29 13.58
CA ARG A 220 13.35 5.46 14.29
C ARG A 220 12.44 5.77 15.48
N GLU A 221 13.05 6.11 16.61
CA GLU A 221 12.30 6.60 17.76
C GLU A 221 11.86 8.04 17.49
N ILE A 222 10.54 8.25 17.37
CA ILE A 222 9.93 9.57 17.19
C ILE A 222 9.42 10.02 18.55
N VAL A 223 10.05 11.02 19.13
CA VAL A 223 9.81 11.46 20.52
C VAL A 223 8.66 12.48 20.60
N VAL A 224 7.73 12.47 19.64
CA VAL A 224 6.59 13.40 19.58
C VAL A 224 5.28 12.64 19.34
N PRO A 225 4.12 13.16 19.79
CA PRO A 225 2.82 12.57 19.48
C PRO A 225 2.64 12.40 17.97
N LEU A 226 2.29 11.18 17.54
CA LEU A 226 2.18 10.80 16.14
C LEU A 226 0.82 10.16 15.85
N VAL A 227 0.06 10.74 14.93
CA VAL A 227 -1.20 10.18 14.44
C VAL A 227 -1.09 9.88 12.95
N SER A 228 -1.32 8.63 12.56
CA SER A 228 -1.40 8.20 11.16
C SER A 228 -2.86 7.98 10.75
N LEU A 229 -3.35 8.83 9.86
CA LEU A 229 -4.66 8.70 9.24
C LEU A 229 -4.55 7.90 7.94
N CYS A 230 -5.26 6.77 7.86
CA CYS A 230 -5.19 5.85 6.74
C CYS A 230 -6.51 5.81 5.96
N GLY A 231 -6.45 5.88 4.62
CA GLY A 231 -7.65 5.83 3.76
C GLY A 231 -8.34 4.46 3.67
N GLY A 232 -7.68 3.41 4.16
CA GLY A 232 -8.17 2.03 4.12
C GLY A 232 -8.09 1.43 2.72
N ALA A 233 -9.00 0.51 2.42
CA ALA A 233 -9.02 -0.25 1.18
C ALA A 233 -9.28 0.57 -0.10
N THR A 234 -9.77 1.80 0.02
CA THR A 234 -9.99 2.72 -1.12
C THR A 234 -8.69 3.34 -1.61
N ASP A 235 -7.63 3.36 -0.79
CA ASP A 235 -6.30 3.79 -1.21
C ASP A 235 -5.65 2.69 -2.07
N MET A 236 -5.63 2.91 -3.39
CA MET A 236 -5.02 2.00 -4.34
C MET A 236 -3.54 2.30 -4.62
N MET A 237 -3.01 3.43 -4.12
CA MET A 237 -1.60 3.77 -4.26
C MET A 237 -0.79 3.21 -3.09
N ILE A 238 -1.29 3.37 -1.87
CA ILE A 238 -0.68 2.88 -0.65
C ILE A 238 -1.55 1.76 -0.05
N PRO A 239 -1.05 0.51 -0.03
CA PRO A 239 -1.70 -0.59 0.68
C PRO A 239 -2.04 -0.21 2.13
N SER A 240 -3.24 -0.57 2.58
CA SER A 240 -3.76 -0.27 3.92
C SER A 240 -2.80 -0.72 5.03
N GLU A 241 -2.26 -1.93 4.89
CA GLU A 241 -1.29 -2.55 5.79
C GLU A 241 0.06 -1.81 5.87
N ALA A 242 0.42 -1.02 4.85
CA ALA A 242 1.65 -0.24 4.84
C ALA A 242 1.52 1.08 5.61
N CYS A 243 0.29 1.56 5.84
CA CYS A 243 0.00 2.84 6.50
C CYS A 243 0.01 2.76 8.05
N VAL A 244 -0.04 1.55 8.59
CA VAL A 244 -0.09 1.29 10.03
C VAL A 244 1.25 1.63 10.69
N LEU A 245 1.23 2.35 11.81
CA LEU A 245 2.42 2.66 12.60
C LEU A 245 3.01 1.39 13.26
N PRO A 246 4.33 1.34 13.53
CA PRO A 246 4.86 0.36 14.47
C PRO A 246 4.29 0.58 15.89
N PRO A 247 4.37 -0.42 16.78
CA PRO A 247 3.98 -0.24 18.18
C PRO A 247 4.63 0.99 18.80
N ALA A 248 3.87 1.72 19.63
CA ALA A 248 4.37 2.89 20.33
C ALA A 248 5.50 2.50 21.30
N PRO A 249 6.63 3.23 21.33
CA PRO A 249 7.57 3.13 22.44
C PRO A 249 6.86 3.44 23.77
N PRO A 250 7.30 2.86 24.90
CA PRO A 250 6.70 3.12 26.21
C PRO A 250 6.62 4.61 26.53
N GLY A 251 5.42 5.09 26.90
CA GLY A 251 5.17 6.50 27.24
C GLY A 251 4.96 7.43 26.04
N MET A 252 5.04 6.93 24.79
CA MET A 252 4.76 7.71 23.59
C MET A 252 3.32 7.54 23.11
N PHE A 253 2.75 8.60 22.54
CA PHE A 253 1.41 8.57 21.95
C PHE A 253 1.50 8.34 20.44
N TYR A 254 1.41 7.08 20.00
CA TYR A 254 1.24 6.73 18.58
C TYR A 254 -0.16 6.18 18.35
N ARG A 255 -0.84 6.70 17.32
CA ARG A 255 -2.16 6.21 16.90
C ARG A 255 -2.23 6.01 15.41
N THR A 256 -2.67 4.83 15.00
CA THR A 256 -3.16 4.61 13.63
C THR A 256 -4.67 4.71 13.67
N VAL A 257 -5.27 5.49 12.77
CA VAL A 257 -6.72 5.61 12.65
C VAL A 257 -7.12 5.54 11.19
N PHE A 258 -7.91 4.54 10.85
CA PHE A 258 -8.46 4.43 9.51
C PHE A 258 -9.68 5.33 9.35
N SER A 259 -9.85 5.95 8.19
CA SER A 259 -10.96 6.87 7.92
C SER A 259 -12.35 6.22 8.00
N SER A 260 -12.41 4.90 7.80
CA SER A 260 -13.59 4.05 8.00
C SER A 260 -13.94 3.88 9.48
N ALA A 261 -12.95 3.91 10.38
CA ALA A 261 -13.11 3.82 11.82
C ALA A 261 -13.21 5.20 12.50
N LEU A 262 -12.62 6.23 11.90
CA LEU A 262 -12.58 7.59 12.41
C LEU A 262 -14.00 8.05 12.77
N GLU A 263 -14.24 8.25 14.07
CA GLU A 263 -15.55 8.61 14.60
C GLU A 263 -16.05 9.87 13.90
N GLY A 264 -17.29 9.87 13.40
CA GLY A 264 -17.89 10.96 12.64
C GLY A 264 -17.32 11.21 11.24
N ALA A 265 -16.48 10.30 10.71
CA ALA A 265 -16.16 10.25 9.29
C ALA A 265 -16.69 8.97 8.64
N TRP A 266 -16.36 7.81 9.21
CA TRP A 266 -16.83 6.47 8.81
C TRP A 266 -16.87 6.20 7.30
N THR A 267 -15.87 6.69 6.57
CA THR A 267 -15.79 6.58 5.11
C THR A 267 -14.45 6.04 4.68
N GLY A 268 -14.43 5.13 3.70
CA GLY A 268 -13.22 4.81 2.95
C GLY A 268 -12.82 6.00 2.09
N VAL A 269 -11.52 6.30 2.01
CA VAL A 269 -11.02 7.50 1.34
C VAL A 269 -9.82 7.14 0.47
N GLY A 270 -9.82 7.58 -0.78
CA GLY A 270 -8.70 7.33 -1.70
C GLY A 270 -7.46 8.15 -1.36
N HIS A 271 -6.32 7.79 -1.97
CA HIS A 271 -5.00 8.37 -1.65
C HIS A 271 -4.95 9.90 -1.62
N GLN A 272 -5.43 10.54 -2.68
CA GLN A 272 -5.47 12.00 -2.78
C GLN A 272 -6.70 12.60 -2.10
N VAL A 273 -7.74 11.79 -1.90
CA VAL A 273 -9.02 12.22 -1.33
C VAL A 273 -8.85 12.55 0.15
N ILE A 274 -7.92 11.89 0.85
CA ILE A 274 -7.73 12.05 2.29
C ILE A 274 -7.46 13.49 2.74
N VAL A 275 -6.80 14.31 1.91
CA VAL A 275 -6.46 15.71 2.24
C VAL A 275 -7.60 16.71 1.94
N TRP A 276 -8.60 16.34 1.15
CA TRP A 276 -9.72 17.23 0.81
C TRP A 276 -11.09 16.70 1.21
N CYS A 277 -11.17 15.44 1.64
CA CYS A 277 -12.41 14.86 2.08
C CYS A 277 -12.96 15.64 3.28
N HIS A 278 -14.19 16.13 3.18
CA HIS A 278 -14.72 16.99 4.23
C HIS A 278 -14.69 16.34 5.61
N GLN A 279 -15.19 15.11 5.70
CA GLN A 279 -15.26 14.33 6.93
C GLN A 279 -13.90 14.16 7.61
N VAL A 280 -12.81 14.04 6.83
CA VAL A 280 -11.45 13.89 7.37
C VAL A 280 -10.81 15.25 7.64
N ARG A 281 -10.76 16.13 6.63
CA ARG A 281 -10.08 17.43 6.72
C ARG A 281 -10.65 18.31 7.83
N TRP A 282 -11.96 18.23 8.07
CA TRP A 282 -12.64 19.05 9.07
C TRP A 282 -12.13 18.67 10.46
N ARG A 283 -11.95 17.37 10.72
CA ARG A 283 -11.42 16.82 11.98
C ARG A 283 -9.95 17.12 12.17
N VAL A 284 -9.15 16.99 11.11
CA VAL A 284 -7.72 17.38 11.17
C VAL A 284 -7.58 18.85 11.52
N ALA A 285 -8.33 19.73 10.85
CA ALA A 285 -8.33 21.16 11.14
C ALA A 285 -8.76 21.45 12.60
N ARG A 286 -9.82 20.77 13.06
CA ARG A 286 -10.34 20.95 14.43
C ARG A 286 -9.36 20.48 15.50
N ALA A 287 -8.71 19.34 15.27
CA ALA A 287 -7.68 18.81 16.16
C ALA A 287 -6.55 19.83 16.35
N VAL A 288 -6.02 20.38 15.25
CA VAL A 288 -4.90 21.34 15.31
C VAL A 288 -5.30 22.66 15.96
N LEU A 289 -6.54 23.13 15.77
CA LEU A 289 -7.07 24.33 16.44
C LEU A 289 -7.14 24.15 17.97
N GLU A 290 -7.67 23.02 18.44
CA GLU A 290 -7.90 22.78 19.87
C GLU A 290 -6.67 22.25 20.63
N MET A 291 -5.59 21.84 19.95
CA MET A 291 -4.32 21.46 20.59
C MET A 291 -3.74 22.56 21.48
N ALA A 292 -4.09 23.83 21.24
CA ALA A 292 -3.58 24.96 22.02
C ALA A 292 -4.25 25.15 23.38
N THR A 293 -5.51 24.75 23.50
CA THR A 293 -6.28 24.86 24.75
C THR A 293 -6.21 23.61 25.60
N ALA A 294 -5.93 22.47 24.98
CA ALA A 294 -5.80 21.21 25.67
C ALA A 294 -4.66 21.22 26.70
N SER A 295 -4.84 20.50 27.80
CA SER A 295 -3.78 20.28 28.81
C SER A 295 -2.55 19.58 28.23
N SER A 296 -2.75 18.78 27.19
CA SER A 296 -1.73 18.15 26.36
C SER A 296 -2.23 18.07 24.92
N PRO A 297 -1.37 18.21 23.89
CA PRO A 297 -1.72 18.00 22.50
C PRO A 297 -2.48 16.68 22.26
N VAL A 298 -2.15 15.64 23.04
CA VAL A 298 -2.76 14.30 22.99
C VAL A 298 -4.27 14.34 23.22
N VAL A 299 -4.78 15.20 24.11
CA VAL A 299 -6.22 15.27 24.41
C VAL A 299 -7.02 15.75 23.20
N ALA A 300 -6.51 16.75 22.48
CA ALA A 300 -7.15 17.25 21.26
C ALA A 300 -7.05 16.22 20.12
N LEU A 301 -5.91 15.55 19.98
CA LEU A 301 -5.72 14.49 18.99
C LEU A 301 -6.66 13.30 19.25
N ASP A 302 -6.73 12.80 20.49
CA ASP A 302 -7.63 11.71 20.89
C ASP A 302 -9.10 12.10 20.73
N ARG A 303 -9.48 13.35 21.05
CA ARG A 303 -10.87 13.80 20.90
C ARG A 303 -11.35 13.78 19.44
N TRP A 304 -10.53 14.28 18.52
CA TRP A 304 -10.96 14.53 17.14
C TRP A 304 -10.53 13.45 16.14
N LEU A 305 -9.45 12.74 16.44
CA LEU A 305 -8.81 11.71 15.59
C LEU A 305 -8.76 10.35 16.31
N ARG A 306 -9.89 9.90 16.87
CA ARG A 306 -10.09 8.57 17.48
C ARG A 306 -10.87 7.62 16.58
N ASP A 307 -10.66 6.32 16.78
CA ASP A 307 -11.35 5.21 16.12
C ASP A 307 -12.42 4.54 17.00
N GLY A 308 -12.47 4.91 18.29
CA GLY A 308 -13.44 4.39 19.25
C GLY A 308 -13.14 3.00 19.82
N HIS A 309 -11.92 2.45 19.63
CA HIS A 309 -11.54 1.16 20.24
C HIS A 309 -11.00 1.30 21.66
N GLU A 310 -10.49 2.48 22.02
CA GLU A 310 -10.04 2.79 23.37
C GLU A 310 -10.94 3.84 24.04
N LEU A 311 -11.00 3.79 25.37
CA LEU A 311 -11.73 4.79 26.16
C LEU A 311 -11.13 6.19 25.95
N PRO A 312 -11.95 7.26 25.96
CA PRO A 312 -11.46 8.63 25.87
C PRO A 312 -10.34 8.93 26.88
N PHE A 313 -9.23 9.50 26.40
CA PHE A 313 -8.06 9.80 27.22
C PHE A 313 -8.40 10.70 28.41
N ALA A 314 -9.35 11.63 28.23
CA ALA A 314 -9.84 12.50 29.30
C ALA A 314 -10.53 11.74 30.45
N LEU A 315 -11.24 10.65 30.14
CA LEU A 315 -11.89 9.81 31.16
C LEU A 315 -10.87 8.95 31.91
N GLN A 316 -9.83 8.46 31.22
CA GLN A 316 -8.76 7.68 31.85
C GLN A 316 -7.99 8.49 32.92
N GLN A 317 -8.00 9.83 32.83
CA GLN A 317 -7.36 10.70 33.83
C GLN A 317 -8.27 11.09 35.00
N GLN A 318 -9.59 10.90 34.90
CA GLN A 318 -10.54 11.22 35.97
C GLN A 318 -10.66 10.04 36.95
N GLY A 319 -9.72 9.96 37.90
CA GLY A 319 -9.61 8.87 38.87
C GLY A 319 -10.45 9.02 40.16
N VAL A 320 -11.58 9.73 40.16
CA VAL A 320 -12.39 9.93 41.38
C VAL A 320 -13.85 9.48 41.16
N PRO A 321 -14.39 8.56 41.99
CA PRO A 321 -15.79 8.16 41.90
C PRO A 321 -16.72 9.28 42.38
N HIS A 322 -17.62 9.72 41.50
CA HIS A 322 -18.72 10.61 41.86
C HIS A 322 -19.91 9.79 42.37
N PHE A 323 -20.28 10.00 43.63
CA PHE A 323 -21.46 9.39 44.25
C PHE A 323 -22.67 10.31 44.14
N SER A 324 -23.81 9.75 43.74
CA SER A 324 -25.10 10.43 43.63
C SER A 324 -26.17 9.65 44.39
N SER A 325 -27.06 10.36 45.08
CA SER A 325 -28.25 9.80 45.75
C SER A 325 -29.51 10.22 44.98
N PHE A 326 -30.33 9.24 44.59
CA PHE A 326 -31.58 9.50 43.86
C PHE A 326 -32.80 9.20 44.74
N HIS A 327 -33.68 10.19 44.90
CA HIS A 327 -34.92 10.06 45.68
C HIS A 327 -36.18 9.83 44.83
N ALA A 328 -36.14 10.20 43.53
CA ALA A 328 -37.27 10.05 42.60
C ALA A 328 -36.81 9.31 41.33
N TYR A 329 -37.34 8.11 41.10
CA TYR A 329 -37.02 7.28 39.94
C TYR A 329 -38.22 6.42 39.51
N GLU A 330 -38.22 5.97 38.25
CA GLU A 330 -39.17 4.98 37.72
C GLU A 330 -38.47 3.62 37.61
N LYS A 331 -39.02 2.60 38.27
CA LYS A 331 -38.47 1.24 38.25
C LYS A 331 -39.06 0.44 37.09
N LEU A 332 -38.20 -0.07 36.22
CA LEU A 332 -38.57 -0.97 35.13
C LEU A 332 -38.72 -2.41 35.63
N SER A 333 -39.59 -3.18 34.99
CA SER A 333 -39.76 -4.62 35.26
C SER A 333 -38.54 -5.42 34.83
N HIS A 334 -38.29 -6.56 35.48
CA HIS A 334 -37.21 -7.46 35.10
C HIS A 334 -37.29 -7.86 33.62
N GLY A 335 -36.14 -7.88 32.95
CA GLY A 335 -36.00 -8.29 31.54
C GLY A 335 -36.58 -7.31 30.51
N HIS A 336 -36.99 -6.11 30.91
CA HIS A 336 -37.43 -5.08 29.97
C HIS A 336 -36.30 -4.09 29.68
N ASP A 337 -36.10 -3.80 28.40
CA ASP A 337 -35.18 -2.75 27.95
C ASP A 337 -35.81 -1.37 28.12
N LEU A 338 -34.99 -0.38 28.47
CA LEU A 338 -35.34 1.03 28.43
C LEU A 338 -35.42 1.47 26.96
N VAL A 339 -36.59 1.88 26.48
CA VAL A 339 -36.78 2.41 25.11
C VAL A 339 -37.54 3.73 25.18
N LEU A 340 -36.84 4.84 24.98
CA LEU A 340 -37.41 6.19 24.95
C LEU A 340 -37.24 6.77 23.54
N LYS A 341 -38.32 6.82 22.76
CA LYS A 341 -38.25 7.34 21.37
C LYS A 341 -38.21 8.87 21.32
N HIS A 342 -38.93 9.56 22.20
CA HIS A 342 -39.05 11.02 22.25
C HIS A 342 -39.02 11.50 23.72
N PRO A 343 -37.85 11.58 24.37
CA PRO A 343 -37.77 11.93 25.78
C PRO A 343 -38.11 13.42 25.98
N LEU A 344 -39.18 13.70 26.74
CA LEU A 344 -39.68 15.07 27.01
C LEU A 344 -39.44 15.54 28.45
N VAL A 345 -39.11 14.62 29.36
CA VAL A 345 -39.06 14.89 30.80
C VAL A 345 -37.71 14.43 31.35
N THR A 346 -37.09 15.28 32.16
CA THR A 346 -35.94 14.91 32.99
C THR A 346 -36.39 13.89 34.04
N LYS A 347 -35.91 12.66 33.94
CA LYS A 347 -36.33 11.55 34.79
C LYS A 347 -35.21 10.51 34.91
N THR A 348 -35.12 9.86 36.06
CA THR A 348 -34.21 8.73 36.29
C THR A 348 -34.98 7.42 36.20
N TYR A 349 -34.44 6.47 35.44
CA TYR A 349 -35.02 5.13 35.26
C TYR A 349 -34.11 4.11 35.93
N MET A 350 -34.68 3.21 36.74
CA MET A 350 -33.96 2.13 37.40
C MET A 350 -34.22 0.80 36.70
N LEU A 351 -33.16 0.18 36.21
CA LEU A 351 -33.18 -1.13 35.56
C LEU A 351 -32.64 -2.18 36.53
N PRO A 352 -33.44 -3.17 36.94
CA PRO A 352 -32.98 -4.18 37.88
C PRO A 352 -31.97 -5.13 37.19
N VAL A 353 -30.84 -5.41 37.85
CA VAL A 353 -29.82 -6.31 37.31
C VAL A 353 -30.36 -7.75 37.29
N PRO A 354 -30.24 -8.49 36.17
CA PRO A 354 -30.66 -9.90 36.10
C PRO A 354 -29.88 -10.74 37.12
N ARG A 355 -30.58 -11.48 37.98
CA ARG A 355 -29.96 -12.41 38.94
C ARG A 355 -29.89 -13.80 38.32
N THR A 356 -28.73 -14.44 38.39
CA THR A 356 -28.62 -15.86 38.05
C THR A 356 -29.42 -16.70 39.05
N PRO A 357 -30.21 -17.70 38.60
CA PRO A 357 -30.97 -18.57 39.50
C PRO A 357 -30.04 -19.30 40.48
N ALA A 358 -30.34 -19.22 41.77
CA ALA A 358 -29.64 -19.96 42.82
C ALA A 358 -29.82 -21.47 42.61
N GLY A 359 -28.85 -22.14 41.98
CA GLY A 359 -28.91 -23.58 41.72
C GLY A 359 -27.80 -24.15 40.83
N PHE A 360 -27.17 -23.33 39.98
CA PHE A 360 -26.01 -23.74 39.18
C PHE A 360 -24.75 -23.02 39.66
N ALA A 361 -24.16 -23.54 40.73
CA ALA A 361 -22.82 -23.18 41.16
C ALA A 361 -21.79 -23.77 40.17
N SER A 362 -21.56 -23.06 39.08
CA SER A 362 -20.30 -23.13 38.33
C SER A 362 -19.49 -21.91 38.75
N GLU A 363 -18.25 -22.11 39.20
CA GLU A 363 -17.34 -21.12 39.83
C GLU A 363 -17.00 -19.87 38.98
N ALA A 364 -17.61 -19.68 37.82
CA ALA A 364 -17.47 -18.48 37.01
C ALA A 364 -18.54 -17.44 37.38
N ARG A 365 -18.17 -16.45 38.21
CA ARG A 365 -18.98 -15.24 38.48
C ARG A 365 -19.46 -14.64 37.15
N HIS A 366 -20.74 -14.84 36.79
CA HIS A 366 -21.32 -14.25 35.60
C HIS A 366 -21.54 -12.75 35.82
N LYS A 367 -20.72 -11.92 35.19
CA LYS A 367 -20.97 -10.48 35.07
C LYS A 367 -22.00 -10.25 33.96
N ALA A 368 -23.04 -9.49 34.24
CA ALA A 368 -24.00 -9.06 33.23
C ALA A 368 -23.41 -7.90 32.42
N ARG A 369 -23.67 -7.84 31.11
CA ARG A 369 -23.24 -6.72 30.27
C ARG A 369 -24.40 -5.77 30.03
N PHE A 370 -24.21 -4.51 30.40
CA PHE A 370 -25.16 -3.44 30.13
C PHE A 370 -24.75 -2.70 28.86
N VAL A 371 -25.71 -2.47 27.95
CA VAL A 371 -25.50 -1.74 26.69
C VAL A 371 -26.50 -0.60 26.61
N MET A 372 -26.04 0.60 26.26
CA MET A 372 -26.87 1.79 26.10
C MET A 372 -26.47 2.58 24.85
N TYR A 373 -27.50 3.04 24.14
CA TYR A 373 -27.44 3.88 22.95
C TYR A 373 -28.16 5.19 23.20
N VAL A 374 -27.52 6.31 22.85
CA VAL A 374 -28.11 7.66 22.93
C VAL A 374 -27.88 8.39 21.61
N SER A 375 -28.95 8.75 20.90
CA SER A 375 -28.79 9.44 19.61
C SER A 375 -28.52 10.93 19.81
N GLN A 376 -27.45 11.45 19.21
CA GLN A 376 -27.05 12.87 19.18
C GLN A 376 -26.85 13.56 20.55
N GLY A 377 -27.04 12.85 21.66
CA GLY A 377 -26.88 13.37 23.01
C GLY A 377 -25.46 13.25 23.55
N THR A 378 -25.29 13.56 24.83
CA THR A 378 -24.02 13.43 25.56
C THR A 378 -24.11 12.30 26.59
N VAL A 379 -23.10 11.43 26.62
CA VAL A 379 -22.96 10.37 27.64
C VAL A 379 -21.57 10.43 28.23
N HIS A 380 -21.46 10.64 29.54
CA HIS A 380 -20.17 10.66 30.26
C HIS A 380 -19.12 11.59 29.60
N GLY A 381 -19.57 12.74 29.11
CA GLY A 381 -18.73 13.73 28.43
C GLY A 381 -18.39 13.44 26.96
N LEU A 382 -18.69 12.24 26.44
CA LEU A 382 -18.57 11.94 25.01
C LEU A 382 -19.85 12.39 24.27
N ALA A 383 -19.67 13.09 23.15
CA ALA A 383 -20.73 13.64 22.33
C ALA A 383 -20.26 13.86 20.88
N PRO A 384 -21.17 13.90 19.90
CA PRO A 384 -20.87 14.45 18.57
C PRO A 384 -20.53 15.95 18.65
N HIS A 385 -20.15 16.59 17.52
CA HIS A 385 -19.66 17.97 17.55
C HIS A 385 -20.68 18.98 18.13
N ALA A 386 -21.90 19.00 17.59
CA ALA A 386 -23.00 19.83 18.08
C ALA A 386 -24.11 18.94 18.64
N PRO A 387 -24.00 18.45 19.89
CA PRO A 387 -25.00 17.58 20.46
C PRO A 387 -26.30 18.31 20.74
N ILE A 388 -27.41 17.56 20.72
CA ILE A 388 -28.68 18.06 21.27
C ILE A 388 -28.56 18.23 22.80
N PRO A 389 -29.43 19.02 23.46
CA PRO A 389 -29.36 19.27 24.91
C PRO A 389 -29.42 18.01 25.79
N LEU A 390 -29.90 16.89 25.25
CA LEU A 390 -30.06 15.60 25.93
C LEU A 390 -28.73 15.11 26.56
N ARG A 391 -28.71 15.01 27.89
CA ARG A 391 -27.60 14.44 28.66
C ARG A 391 -28.06 13.17 29.37
N VAL A 392 -27.26 12.12 29.26
CA VAL A 392 -27.58 10.82 29.86
C VAL A 392 -26.38 10.32 30.65
N SER A 393 -26.62 9.95 31.90
CA SER A 393 -25.59 9.38 32.77
C SER A 393 -26.11 8.08 33.39
N ALA A 394 -25.32 7.01 33.24
CA ALA A 394 -25.59 5.72 33.87
C ALA A 394 -24.80 5.56 35.18
N TYR A 395 -25.45 4.99 36.19
CA TYR A 395 -24.90 4.76 37.52
C TYR A 395 -25.18 3.32 37.98
N THR A 396 -24.25 2.75 38.73
CA THR A 396 -24.43 1.46 39.42
C THR A 396 -24.91 1.72 40.84
N CYS A 397 -26.05 1.14 41.21
CA CYS A 397 -26.67 1.35 42.51
C CYS A 397 -26.59 0.09 43.38
N THR A 398 -26.23 0.30 44.64
CA THR A 398 -26.20 -0.76 45.66
C THR A 398 -27.33 -0.53 46.67
N ALA A 399 -27.97 -1.61 47.09
CA ALA A 399 -29.00 -1.52 48.12
C ALA A 399 -28.33 -1.23 49.47
N THR A 400 -28.70 -0.12 50.11
CA THR A 400 -28.27 0.16 51.48
C THR A 400 -29.22 -0.56 52.45
N ALA A 401 -28.68 -1.17 53.50
CA ALA A 401 -29.43 -1.96 54.49
C ALA A 401 -30.23 -1.09 55.48
N MET A 402 -30.99 -0.09 55.00
CA MET A 402 -31.90 0.73 55.82
C MET A 402 -33.39 0.49 55.51
N GLU A 403 -33.77 -0.73 55.12
CA GLU A 403 -35.17 -1.12 54.88
C GLU A 403 -36.03 -1.21 56.15
N ALA A 404 -35.50 -0.96 57.36
CA ALA A 404 -36.21 -1.33 58.60
C ALA A 404 -37.03 -0.22 59.29
N GLU A 405 -36.84 1.08 59.04
CA GLU A 405 -37.46 2.11 59.93
C GLU A 405 -38.15 3.32 59.28
N THR A 406 -37.94 3.64 57.99
CA THR A 406 -38.51 4.90 57.41
C THR A 406 -39.30 4.74 56.10
N GLY A 407 -39.33 3.55 55.47
CA GLY A 407 -40.12 3.32 54.25
C GLY A 407 -39.59 4.02 52.98
N GLU A 408 -38.48 4.75 53.04
CA GLU A 408 -37.80 5.35 51.89
C GLU A 408 -36.45 4.66 51.62
N SER A 409 -36.38 3.90 50.53
CA SER A 409 -35.15 3.25 50.08
C SER A 409 -34.23 4.26 49.38
N SER A 410 -33.18 4.73 50.06
CA SER A 410 -32.11 5.51 49.40
C SER A 410 -31.03 4.55 48.87
N GLU A 411 -30.90 4.44 47.55
CA GLU A 411 -29.81 3.66 46.94
C GLU A 411 -28.61 4.58 46.72
N GLN A 412 -27.43 4.16 47.21
CA GLN A 412 -26.19 4.86 46.93
C GLN A 412 -25.66 4.40 45.57
N CYS A 413 -25.52 5.34 44.64
CA CYS A 413 -25.14 5.06 43.27
C CYS A 413 -23.79 5.70 42.92
N GLU A 414 -22.96 4.94 42.22
CA GLU A 414 -21.66 5.37 41.69
C GLU A 414 -21.73 5.46 40.16
N LEU A 415 -21.03 6.41 39.55
CA LEU A 415 -20.96 6.55 38.10
C LEU A 415 -20.47 5.24 37.44
N LEU A 416 -21.25 4.70 36.50
CA LEU A 416 -20.97 3.41 35.86
C LEU A 416 -19.71 3.50 34.98
N GLN A 417 -18.65 2.80 35.34
CA GLN A 417 -17.41 2.79 34.55
C GLN A 417 -17.60 2.00 33.24
N PRO A 418 -17.48 2.65 32.07
CA PRO A 418 -17.65 1.98 30.79
C PRO A 418 -16.42 1.13 30.44
N VAL A 419 -16.66 -0.04 29.86
CA VAL A 419 -15.63 -0.84 29.15
C VAL A 419 -15.51 -0.37 27.70
N VAL A 420 -16.61 0.07 27.09
CA VAL A 420 -16.63 0.70 25.77
C VAL A 420 -17.42 2.00 25.86
N LEU A 421 -16.83 3.09 25.36
CA LEU A 421 -17.51 4.37 25.18
C LEU A 421 -17.06 4.98 23.86
N ARG A 422 -17.96 4.98 22.86
CA ARG A 422 -17.62 5.40 21.49
C ARG A 422 -18.80 5.95 20.71
N LEU A 423 -18.52 6.60 19.59
CA LEU A 423 -19.52 7.04 18.63
C LEU A 423 -19.77 5.97 17.56
N LEU A 424 -21.04 5.64 17.34
CA LEU A 424 -21.50 4.83 16.21
C LEU A 424 -22.17 5.72 15.16
N PRO A 425 -22.11 5.35 13.87
CA PRO A 425 -22.84 6.06 12.84
C PRO A 425 -24.35 5.89 13.02
N SER A 426 -25.10 6.87 12.50
CA SER A 426 -26.56 6.85 12.44
C SER A 426 -27.04 6.81 10.97
N PRO A 427 -27.01 5.65 10.28
CA PRO A 427 -27.39 5.56 8.88
C PRO A 427 -28.83 6.02 8.61
N VAL A 428 -29.02 6.78 7.53
CA VAL A 428 -30.34 7.16 7.04
C VAL A 428 -31.04 5.92 6.47
N SER A 429 -32.27 5.67 6.91
CA SER A 429 -33.05 4.52 6.46
C SER A 429 -33.30 4.56 4.94
N GLY A 430 -33.08 3.42 4.27
CA GLY A 430 -33.25 3.29 2.82
C GLY A 430 -32.04 3.71 1.96
N TYR A 431 -30.98 4.25 2.57
CA TYR A 431 -29.75 4.64 1.88
C TYR A 431 -28.56 3.76 2.30
N PRO A 432 -27.57 3.56 1.41
CA PRO A 432 -26.31 2.95 1.79
C PRO A 432 -25.56 3.87 2.77
N PHE A 433 -24.69 3.28 3.58
CA PHE A 433 -23.86 4.03 4.51
C PHE A 433 -22.36 3.84 4.18
N PRO A 434 -21.56 4.91 4.22
CA PRO A 434 -21.99 6.32 4.27
C PRO A 434 -22.69 6.70 2.95
N VAL A 435 -23.49 7.78 2.99
CA VAL A 435 -24.23 8.23 1.81
C VAL A 435 -23.23 8.73 0.75
N PRO A 436 -23.25 8.21 -0.50
CA PRO A 436 -22.30 8.62 -1.53
C PRO A 436 -22.30 10.13 -1.75
N HIS A 437 -21.10 10.73 -1.77
CA HIS A 437 -20.87 12.18 -1.94
C HIS A 437 -21.38 13.12 -0.84
N GLU A 438 -22.14 12.61 0.13
CA GLU A 438 -22.68 13.40 1.26
C GLU A 438 -22.00 13.03 2.58
N GLY A 439 -21.81 11.73 2.83
CA GLY A 439 -21.11 11.20 3.99
C GLY A 439 -21.93 11.21 5.27
N ALA A 440 -21.25 11.16 6.40
CA ALA A 440 -21.83 11.48 7.71
C ALA A 440 -21.60 12.95 8.04
N ASP A 441 -22.55 13.58 8.73
CA ASP A 441 -22.38 14.90 9.34
C ASP A 441 -21.65 14.77 10.68
N GLU A 442 -20.84 15.77 11.04
CA GLU A 442 -20.04 15.77 12.26
C GLU A 442 -20.89 15.77 13.56
N SER A 443 -22.16 16.14 13.45
CA SER A 443 -23.13 16.20 14.55
C SER A 443 -24.04 14.97 14.64
N GLU A 444 -24.01 14.09 13.63
CA GLU A 444 -24.86 12.91 13.54
C GLU A 444 -24.13 11.65 14.02
N ALA A 445 -24.37 11.27 15.28
CA ALA A 445 -23.83 10.04 15.86
C ALA A 445 -24.76 9.46 16.93
N ILE A 446 -24.58 8.18 17.21
CA ILE A 446 -25.16 7.50 18.37
C ILE A 446 -24.02 7.26 19.36
N VAL A 447 -24.18 7.66 20.61
CA VAL A 447 -23.22 7.36 21.67
C VAL A 447 -23.52 5.96 22.20
N LEU A 448 -22.54 5.07 22.12
CA LEU A 448 -22.58 3.71 22.66
C LEU A 448 -21.82 3.68 23.99
N LEU A 449 -22.47 3.19 25.04
CA LEU A 449 -21.87 2.82 26.31
C LEU A 449 -22.07 1.33 26.56
N GLU A 450 -20.99 0.60 26.80
CA GLU A 450 -21.02 -0.78 27.29
C GLU A 450 -20.28 -0.86 28.63
N ALA A 451 -20.86 -1.55 29.60
CA ALA A 451 -20.25 -1.75 30.91
C ALA A 451 -20.47 -3.17 31.43
N GLU A 452 -19.50 -3.68 32.20
CA GLU A 452 -19.64 -4.93 32.94
C GLU A 452 -20.20 -4.64 34.34
N VAL A 453 -21.27 -5.34 34.70
CA VAL A 453 -21.97 -5.17 35.96
C VAL A 453 -21.91 -6.48 36.74
N ASP A 454 -21.39 -6.43 37.97
CA ASP A 454 -21.38 -7.58 38.86
C ASP A 454 -22.74 -7.73 39.54
N GLY A 455 -23.50 -8.77 39.14
CA GLY A 455 -24.82 -9.07 39.69
C GLY A 455 -24.80 -9.52 41.15
N ALA A 456 -23.63 -9.78 41.74
CA ALA A 456 -23.50 -10.07 43.16
C ALA A 456 -23.55 -8.80 44.04
N THR A 457 -23.10 -7.66 43.52
CA THR A 457 -22.97 -6.41 44.29
C THR A 457 -23.97 -5.34 43.83
N ALA A 458 -24.24 -5.25 42.54
CA ALA A 458 -25.15 -4.26 41.98
C ALA A 458 -26.61 -4.73 42.07
N HIS A 459 -27.48 -3.91 42.65
CA HIS A 459 -28.92 -4.20 42.70
C HIS A 459 -29.62 -3.71 41.43
N SER A 460 -29.31 -2.48 41.02
CA SER A 460 -29.94 -1.80 39.90
C SER A 460 -28.93 -0.92 39.13
N ILE A 461 -29.24 -0.62 37.88
CA ILE A 461 -28.57 0.42 37.08
C ILE A 461 -29.53 1.60 36.97
N ALA A 462 -29.11 2.78 37.44
CA ALA A 462 -29.87 4.01 37.30
C ALA A 462 -29.40 4.78 36.05
N VAL A 463 -30.32 5.04 35.13
CA VAL A 463 -30.10 5.88 33.94
C VAL A 463 -30.79 7.22 34.18
N SER A 464 -29.99 8.26 34.43
CA SER A 464 -30.46 9.63 34.61
C SER A 464 -30.52 10.34 33.26
N VAL A 465 -31.69 10.86 32.91
CA VAL A 465 -31.93 11.63 31.68
C VAL A 465 -32.18 13.08 32.06
N GLU A 466 -31.36 13.99 31.54
CA GLU A 466 -31.40 15.43 31.81
C GLU A 466 -31.56 16.24 30.51
N ASN A 467 -32.20 17.41 30.64
CA ASN A 467 -32.39 18.37 29.55
C ASN A 467 -33.08 17.78 28.30
N ALA A 468 -34.05 16.89 28.53
CA ALA A 468 -34.83 16.26 27.48
C ALA A 468 -35.82 17.26 26.85
N ASP A 469 -35.78 17.43 25.52
CA ASP A 469 -36.58 18.42 24.77
C ASP A 469 -37.47 17.77 23.68
N GLY A 470 -37.60 16.45 23.69
CA GLY A 470 -38.33 15.66 22.70
C GLY A 470 -37.49 15.18 21.52
N ARG A 471 -36.26 15.67 21.35
CA ARG A 471 -35.35 15.22 20.28
C ARG A 471 -34.49 14.04 20.72
N GLY A 472 -34.12 13.21 19.75
CA GLY A 472 -33.32 12.02 19.94
C GLY A 472 -34.08 10.88 20.64
N TRP A 473 -33.38 9.77 20.88
CA TRP A 473 -33.90 8.56 21.51
C TRP A 473 -32.83 7.91 22.39
N ILE A 474 -33.28 7.10 23.35
CA ILE A 474 -32.44 6.34 24.28
C ILE A 474 -32.91 4.88 24.24
N VAL A 475 -31.97 3.96 24.07
CA VAL A 475 -32.23 2.52 24.21
C VAL A 475 -31.17 1.94 25.13
N GLY A 476 -31.55 1.19 26.16
CA GLY A 476 -30.60 0.56 27.06
C GLY A 476 -31.14 -0.72 27.68
N GLY A 477 -30.29 -1.72 27.84
CA GLY A 477 -30.72 -3.04 28.29
C GLY A 477 -29.55 -3.94 28.67
N PHE A 478 -29.89 -5.09 29.24
CA PHE A 478 -28.90 -6.14 29.54
C PHE A 478 -28.83 -7.10 28.35
N VAL A 479 -27.60 -7.42 27.96
CA VAL A 479 -27.34 -8.31 26.84
C VAL A 479 -26.60 -9.52 27.38
N ASP A 480 -27.14 -10.72 27.13
CA ASP A 480 -26.41 -11.96 27.37
C ASP A 480 -25.19 -12.00 26.42
N ASP A 481 -24.05 -12.56 26.84
CA ASP A 481 -22.85 -12.66 25.98
C ASP A 481 -23.05 -13.73 24.90
N VAL A 482 -24.01 -13.50 24.00
CA VAL A 482 -24.40 -14.39 22.90
C VAL A 482 -23.30 -14.33 21.84
N GLN A 483 -22.25 -15.12 22.06
CA GLN A 483 -21.21 -15.36 21.07
C GLN A 483 -21.62 -16.54 20.18
N VAL A 484 -22.11 -16.23 18.99
CA VAL A 484 -22.44 -17.24 17.99
C VAL A 484 -21.15 -17.68 17.29
N ARG A 485 -20.52 -18.73 17.82
CA ARG A 485 -19.31 -19.32 17.23
C ARG A 485 -19.67 -20.33 16.15
N HIS A 486 -19.22 -20.07 14.92
CA HIS A 486 -19.42 -20.98 13.80
C HIS A 486 -18.10 -21.48 13.22
N GLU A 487 -17.86 -22.79 13.37
CA GLU A 487 -16.70 -23.44 12.79
C GLU A 487 -16.97 -23.80 11.33
N THR A 488 -16.15 -23.24 10.44
CA THR A 488 -16.24 -23.44 8.99
C THR A 488 -14.83 -23.44 8.39
N THR A 489 -14.66 -24.04 7.22
CA THR A 489 -13.33 -24.17 6.59
C THR A 489 -13.23 -23.27 5.36
N MET A 490 -12.00 -22.88 5.01
CA MET A 490 -11.74 -22.12 3.77
C MET A 490 -12.19 -22.88 2.52
N ALA A 491 -12.10 -24.21 2.51
CA ALA A 491 -12.58 -25.05 1.41
C ALA A 491 -14.11 -24.95 1.23
N ARG A 492 -14.88 -24.94 2.33
CA ARG A 492 -16.34 -24.75 2.27
C ARG A 492 -16.71 -23.34 1.80
N MET A 493 -15.98 -22.34 2.28
CA MET A 493 -16.16 -20.94 1.85
C MET A 493 -15.89 -20.73 0.35
N ALA A 494 -14.92 -21.46 -0.21
CA ALA A 494 -14.60 -21.41 -1.63
C ALA A 494 -15.70 -21.98 -2.55
N LEU A 495 -16.46 -22.99 -2.09
CA LEU A 495 -17.41 -23.75 -2.91
C LEU A 495 -18.86 -23.27 -2.83
N GLY A 496 -19.30 -22.68 -1.70
CA GLY A 496 -20.72 -22.30 -1.56
C GLY A 496 -21.09 -21.37 -0.38
N GLY A 497 -20.11 -20.96 0.44
CA GLY A 497 -20.36 -20.10 1.60
C GLY A 497 -21.05 -20.83 2.76
N GLN A 498 -21.51 -20.05 3.74
CA GLN A 498 -22.18 -20.50 4.95
C GLN A 498 -23.36 -19.58 5.27
N THR A 499 -24.47 -20.19 5.69
CA THR A 499 -25.61 -19.48 6.28
C THR A 499 -25.59 -19.64 7.79
N VAL A 500 -25.77 -18.54 8.51
CA VAL A 500 -25.79 -18.45 9.97
C VAL A 500 -27.14 -17.90 10.40
N ALA A 501 -27.84 -18.63 11.27
CA ALA A 501 -29.07 -18.14 11.91
C ALA A 501 -28.70 -17.43 13.22
N LEU A 502 -29.40 -16.34 13.52
CA LEU A 502 -29.20 -15.60 14.77
C LEU A 502 -30.18 -16.11 15.83
N PRO A 503 -29.71 -16.54 17.02
CA PRO A 503 -30.56 -17.15 18.05
C PRO A 503 -31.49 -16.12 18.72
N GLU A 504 -31.01 -14.90 18.94
CA GLU A 504 -31.75 -13.83 19.63
C GLU A 504 -31.86 -12.59 18.73
N PRO A 505 -32.85 -12.54 17.84
CA PRO A 505 -32.92 -11.49 16.82
C PRO A 505 -33.35 -10.13 17.37
N ASN A 506 -33.66 -10.04 18.68
CA ASN A 506 -33.98 -8.81 19.41
C ASN A 506 -32.83 -8.32 20.31
N ALA A 507 -31.70 -9.03 20.37
CA ALA A 507 -30.58 -8.61 21.21
C ALA A 507 -30.03 -7.25 20.75
N LEU A 508 -29.72 -6.38 21.72
CA LEU A 508 -29.15 -5.04 21.44
C LEU A 508 -27.77 -5.12 20.79
N LYS A 509 -27.02 -6.19 21.10
CA LYS A 509 -25.70 -6.49 20.52
C LYS A 509 -25.56 -8.00 20.33
N MET A 510 -25.04 -8.42 19.19
CA MET A 510 -24.67 -9.81 18.93
C MET A 510 -23.27 -9.89 18.33
N THR A 511 -22.54 -10.95 18.65
CA THR A 511 -21.22 -11.20 18.08
C THR A 511 -21.20 -12.56 17.40
N VAL A 512 -20.89 -12.58 16.10
CA VAL A 512 -20.72 -13.81 15.32
C VAL A 512 -19.23 -14.00 15.03
N THR A 513 -18.66 -15.12 15.48
CA THR A 513 -17.23 -15.42 15.34
C THR A 513 -16.98 -16.60 14.42
N PHE A 514 -16.04 -16.42 13.49
CA PHE A 514 -15.58 -17.44 12.56
C PHE A 514 -14.08 -17.71 12.78
N PRO A 515 -13.71 -18.59 13.73
CA PRO A 515 -12.31 -18.75 14.18
C PRO A 515 -11.37 -19.29 13.11
N ASN A 516 -11.89 -20.05 12.14
CA ASN A 516 -11.09 -20.76 11.14
C ASN A 516 -10.95 -20.00 9.80
N LEU A 517 -11.60 -18.83 9.67
CA LEU A 517 -11.49 -17.99 8.47
C LEU A 517 -10.20 -17.20 8.48
N LEU A 518 -9.57 -17.07 7.30
CA LEU A 518 -8.34 -16.30 7.14
C LEU A 518 -8.64 -14.80 7.30
N SER A 519 -7.88 -14.14 8.18
CA SER A 519 -7.84 -12.69 8.33
C SER A 519 -6.65 -12.14 7.52
N ASN A 520 -6.76 -12.19 6.20
CA ASN A 520 -5.68 -11.85 5.29
C ASN A 520 -6.14 -10.92 4.16
N VAL A 521 -5.27 -9.96 3.80
CA VAL A 521 -5.44 -8.96 2.73
C VAL A 521 -5.84 -9.54 1.37
N LEU A 522 -5.51 -10.81 1.14
CA LEU A 522 -5.72 -11.53 -0.11
C LEU A 522 -7.09 -12.18 -0.22
N VAL A 523 -7.97 -12.10 0.79
CA VAL A 523 -9.32 -12.68 0.76
C VAL A 523 -10.36 -11.64 1.16
N VAL A 524 -11.46 -11.59 0.41
CA VAL A 524 -12.61 -10.75 0.73
C VAL A 524 -13.86 -11.60 0.83
N TYR A 525 -14.61 -11.40 1.91
CA TYR A 525 -15.88 -12.08 2.16
C TYR A 525 -17.04 -11.16 1.77
N ARG A 526 -18.10 -11.73 1.22
CA ARG A 526 -19.38 -11.07 1.02
C ARG A 526 -20.34 -11.52 2.09
N VAL A 527 -21.02 -10.56 2.71
CA VAL A 527 -22.11 -10.80 3.67
C VAL A 527 -23.44 -10.37 3.06
N ALA A 528 -24.50 -11.14 3.28
CA ALA A 528 -25.85 -10.80 2.88
C ALA A 528 -26.83 -11.06 4.05
N PRO A 529 -27.67 -10.09 4.43
CA PRO A 529 -28.64 -10.27 5.50
C PRO A 529 -29.79 -11.18 5.05
N ILE A 530 -30.30 -12.00 5.97
CA ILE A 530 -31.52 -12.78 5.82
C ILE A 530 -32.59 -12.11 6.66
N LEU A 531 -33.50 -11.40 5.98
CA LEU A 531 -34.51 -10.56 6.60
C LEU A 531 -35.85 -11.29 6.72
N SER A 532 -36.59 -10.98 7.78
CA SER A 532 -37.96 -11.44 7.99
C SER A 532 -38.92 -10.72 7.04
N THR A 533 -39.93 -11.42 6.52
CA THR A 533 -40.94 -10.88 5.58
C THR A 533 -42.03 -10.03 6.24
N LYS A 534 -41.93 -9.76 7.56
CA LYS A 534 -42.95 -8.99 8.31
C LYS A 534 -42.86 -7.49 8.01
N LEU A 535 -44.01 -6.82 7.86
CA LEU A 535 -44.12 -5.37 7.54
C LEU A 535 -43.61 -4.42 8.65
N ILE A 536 -43.35 -4.95 9.86
CA ILE A 536 -43.12 -4.22 11.13
C ILE A 536 -41.69 -3.66 11.24
N CYS A 537 -40.79 -3.98 10.31
CA CYS A 537 -39.38 -3.58 10.38
C CYS A 537 -39.08 -2.08 10.18
N LYS A 538 -40.10 -1.25 9.93
CA LYS A 538 -39.94 0.20 9.76
C LYS A 538 -39.97 1.00 11.07
N ASP A 539 -40.46 0.44 12.17
CA ASP A 539 -40.68 1.17 13.43
C ASP A 539 -39.49 1.13 14.42
N SER A 540 -38.39 0.51 14.00
CA SER A 540 -37.14 0.41 14.76
C SER A 540 -36.42 1.76 14.79
N VAL A 541 -35.93 2.18 15.97
CA VAL A 541 -35.17 3.44 16.09
C VAL A 541 -33.75 3.31 15.55
N MET A 542 -33.19 2.09 15.56
CA MET A 542 -31.88 1.78 14.98
C MET A 542 -31.95 0.44 14.22
N PRO A 543 -31.95 0.45 12.88
CA PRO A 543 -31.88 -0.78 12.10
C PRO A 543 -30.57 -1.52 12.40
N ALA A 544 -30.57 -2.84 12.20
CA ALA A 544 -29.39 -3.66 12.45
C ALA A 544 -28.18 -3.14 11.66
N LEU A 545 -27.12 -2.79 12.40
CA LEU A 545 -25.89 -2.23 11.89
C LEU A 545 -24.78 -3.25 12.09
N LEU A 546 -24.25 -3.77 10.99
CA LEU A 546 -23.07 -4.62 11.00
C LEU A 546 -21.82 -3.76 11.17
N ALA A 547 -21.07 -4.00 12.24
CA ALA A 547 -19.72 -3.52 12.44
C ALA A 547 -18.71 -4.65 12.19
N HIS A 548 -17.80 -4.45 11.25
CA HIS A 548 -16.72 -5.39 10.94
C HIS A 548 -15.38 -4.74 11.21
N THR A 549 -14.56 -5.36 12.05
CA THR A 549 -13.22 -4.89 12.38
C THR A 549 -12.19 -5.62 11.52
N SER A 550 -11.62 -4.93 10.52
CA SER A 550 -10.69 -5.49 9.52
C SER A 550 -9.28 -5.73 10.06
N GLN A 551 -8.91 -4.91 11.05
CA GLN A 551 -7.65 -4.84 11.81
C GLN A 551 -8.00 -4.10 13.12
N PRO A 552 -7.28 -4.24 14.25
CA PRO A 552 -7.63 -3.57 15.51
C PRO A 552 -7.94 -2.07 15.40
N GLU A 553 -7.33 -1.35 14.45
CA GLU A 553 -7.53 0.09 14.24
C GLU A 553 -8.50 0.44 13.09
N GLU A 554 -9.12 -0.54 12.43
CA GLU A 554 -10.06 -0.33 11.31
C GLU A 554 -11.41 -1.04 11.54
N THR A 555 -12.50 -0.27 11.59
CA THR A 555 -13.88 -0.78 11.63
C THR A 555 -14.70 -0.20 10.48
N HIS A 556 -15.52 -1.03 9.84
CA HIS A 556 -16.47 -0.65 8.79
C HIS A 556 -17.91 -0.90 9.25
N TYR A 557 -18.82 -0.01 8.86
CA TYR A 557 -20.23 -0.07 9.26
C TYR A 557 -21.14 -0.25 8.05
N PHE A 558 -22.05 -1.23 8.14
CA PHE A 558 -22.99 -1.56 7.05
C PHE A 558 -24.41 -1.73 7.58
N PRO A 559 -25.39 -0.95 7.12
CA PRO A 559 -26.79 -1.20 7.44
C PRO A 559 -27.23 -2.53 6.82
N LEU A 560 -27.82 -3.41 7.62
CA LEU A 560 -28.34 -4.71 7.19
C LEU A 560 -29.79 -4.57 6.72
N THR A 561 -30.00 -3.81 5.65
CA THR A 561 -31.33 -3.54 5.07
C THR A 561 -31.44 -4.04 3.63
N THR A 562 -32.66 -4.15 3.09
CA THR A 562 -32.89 -4.52 1.68
C THR A 562 -32.60 -3.35 0.76
N ILE A 563 -31.34 -3.15 0.39
CA ILE A 563 -30.94 -2.23 -0.68
C ILE A 563 -30.51 -3.08 -1.88
N PRO A 564 -31.28 -3.09 -3.00
CA PRO A 564 -31.08 -4.03 -4.12
C PRO A 564 -29.68 -4.01 -4.75
N SER A 565 -28.93 -2.91 -4.61
CA SER A 565 -27.63 -2.68 -5.22
C SER A 565 -26.43 -2.85 -4.27
N GLN A 566 -26.64 -3.00 -2.96
CA GLN A 566 -25.55 -2.97 -1.98
C GLN A 566 -24.90 -4.34 -1.81
N ARG A 567 -23.63 -4.46 -2.22
CA ARG A 567 -22.76 -5.60 -1.90
C ARG A 567 -21.99 -5.28 -0.62
N ILE A 568 -22.32 -5.95 0.48
CA ILE A 568 -21.56 -5.80 1.74
C ILE A 568 -20.30 -6.66 1.62
N LEU A 569 -19.15 -5.99 1.49
CA LEU A 569 -17.85 -6.62 1.35
C LEU A 569 -17.04 -6.41 2.64
N VAL A 570 -16.66 -7.53 3.23
CA VAL A 570 -15.93 -7.66 4.47
C VAL A 570 -14.51 -8.08 4.12
N HIS A 571 -13.58 -7.14 4.24
CA HIS A 571 -12.17 -7.35 3.95
C HIS A 571 -11.35 -7.27 5.23
N THR A 572 -10.17 -7.87 5.23
CA THR A 572 -9.23 -7.79 6.36
C THR A 572 -7.87 -7.38 5.83
N HIS A 573 -7.02 -6.81 6.67
CA HIS A 573 -5.66 -6.47 6.28
C HIS A 573 -4.65 -6.59 7.43
N ALA A 574 -5.04 -7.29 8.51
CA ALA A 574 -4.16 -7.62 9.64
C ALA A 574 -2.88 -8.36 9.19
N HIS A 575 -2.99 -9.22 8.17
CA HIS A 575 -1.86 -9.92 7.57
C HIS A 575 -1.79 -9.68 6.07
N ALA A 576 -0.57 -9.43 5.58
CA ALA A 576 -0.30 -9.16 4.17
C ALA A 576 1.05 -9.72 3.71
N PRO A 577 1.21 -10.01 2.40
CA PRO A 577 2.48 -10.42 1.84
C PRO A 577 3.59 -9.41 2.10
N TYR A 578 4.79 -9.90 2.41
CA TYR A 578 6.00 -9.11 2.58
C TYR A 578 6.02 -8.15 3.77
N LEU A 579 5.02 -8.14 4.64
CA LEU A 579 5.07 -7.49 5.94
C LEU A 579 5.47 -8.48 7.04
N ILE A 580 6.08 -7.95 8.10
CA ILE A 580 6.35 -8.70 9.33
C ILE A 580 5.17 -8.39 10.26
N ASP A 581 4.58 -9.43 10.84
CA ASP A 581 3.42 -9.27 11.71
C ASP A 581 3.80 -8.50 12.98
N VAL A 582 2.84 -7.76 13.53
CA VAL A 582 2.94 -7.22 14.88
C VAL A 582 2.53 -8.32 15.83
N ASP A 583 3.30 -8.52 16.90
CA ASP A 583 2.96 -9.50 17.94
C ASP A 583 1.53 -9.22 18.47
N GLY A 584 0.65 -10.23 18.40
CA GLY A 584 -0.69 -10.20 19.02
C GLY A 584 -1.90 -10.37 18.10
N THR A 585 -1.77 -10.25 16.77
CA THR A 585 -2.91 -10.50 15.85
C THR A 585 -2.92 -11.94 15.34
N ALA A 586 -4.04 -12.64 15.51
CA ALA A 586 -4.20 -14.00 14.98
C ALA A 586 -4.37 -14.00 13.46
N ASP A 587 -3.62 -14.86 12.74
CA ASP A 587 -3.74 -15.07 11.27
C ASP A 587 -5.16 -15.53 10.85
N ARG A 588 -5.96 -15.98 11.82
CA ARG A 588 -7.30 -16.51 11.64
C ARG A 588 -8.27 -15.93 12.65
N GLY A 589 -9.52 -15.82 12.22
CA GLY A 589 -10.60 -15.24 13.01
C GLY A 589 -11.21 -14.06 12.27
N VAL A 590 -12.49 -14.19 11.91
CA VAL A 590 -13.30 -13.05 11.46
C VAL A 590 -14.45 -12.90 12.44
N THR A 591 -14.57 -11.70 13.02
CA THR A 591 -15.61 -11.38 14.01
C THR A 591 -16.51 -10.30 13.45
N LEU A 592 -17.81 -10.57 13.43
CA LEU A 592 -18.85 -9.65 13.00
C LEU A 592 -19.69 -9.25 14.20
N THR A 593 -19.77 -7.95 14.48
CA THR A 593 -20.60 -7.41 15.56
C THR A 593 -21.84 -6.78 14.95
N ILE A 594 -23.02 -7.10 15.47
CA ILE A 594 -24.29 -6.54 15.00
C ILE A 594 -24.89 -5.72 16.14
N TYR A 595 -25.13 -4.44 15.89
CA TYR A 595 -25.80 -3.51 16.80
C TYR A 595 -27.24 -3.27 16.35
N SER A 596 -28.20 -3.26 17.26
CA SER A 596 -29.61 -3.01 16.95
C SER A 596 -30.36 -2.43 18.14
N SER A 597 -31.51 -1.79 17.91
CA SER A 597 -32.43 -1.35 18.98
C SER A 597 -33.49 -2.40 19.37
N GLY A 598 -33.33 -3.67 18.98
CA GLY A 598 -34.14 -4.79 19.52
C GLY A 598 -35.59 -4.91 19.03
N SER A 599 -35.88 -4.56 17.76
CA SER A 599 -37.26 -4.62 17.23
C SER A 599 -37.62 -5.95 16.53
N ASP A 600 -38.55 -6.72 17.12
CA ASP A 600 -39.39 -7.80 16.53
C ASP A 600 -38.76 -8.81 15.55
N GLY A 601 -37.46 -9.03 15.63
CA GLY A 601 -36.73 -10.08 14.92
C GLY A 601 -36.62 -9.88 13.41
N CYS A 602 -36.37 -8.65 12.97
CA CYS A 602 -36.24 -8.29 11.56
C CYS A 602 -35.06 -8.97 10.85
N LEU A 603 -33.94 -9.16 11.54
CA LEU A 603 -32.79 -9.89 11.04
C LEU A 603 -32.80 -11.32 11.59
N ARG A 604 -32.95 -12.32 10.72
CA ARG A 604 -32.98 -13.74 11.12
C ARG A 604 -31.63 -14.43 11.02
N GLY A 605 -30.74 -13.90 10.19
CA GLY A 605 -29.49 -14.57 9.85
C GLY A 605 -28.63 -13.77 8.91
N ILE A 606 -27.43 -14.28 8.65
CA ILE A 606 -26.50 -13.75 7.66
C ILE A 606 -25.97 -14.89 6.79
N GLN A 607 -25.75 -14.62 5.51
CA GLN A 607 -25.04 -15.50 4.60
C GLN A 607 -23.66 -14.89 4.33
N ILE A 608 -22.60 -15.69 4.47
CA ILE A 608 -21.21 -15.29 4.23
C ILE A 608 -20.54 -16.22 3.20
N GLY A 609 -19.72 -15.68 2.30
CA GLY A 609 -18.94 -16.46 1.33
C GLY A 609 -17.81 -15.64 0.71
N ILE A 610 -16.92 -16.26 -0.06
CA ILE A 610 -15.82 -15.53 -0.72
C ILE A 610 -16.36 -14.75 -1.92
N ASP A 611 -16.05 -13.45 -2.01
CA ASP A 611 -16.23 -12.70 -3.25
C ASP A 611 -14.99 -12.85 -4.14
N TRP A 612 -15.06 -13.79 -5.08
CA TRP A 612 -13.92 -14.11 -5.95
C TRP A 612 -13.49 -12.94 -6.84
N LYS A 613 -14.43 -12.10 -7.28
CA LYS A 613 -14.13 -10.95 -8.14
C LYS A 613 -13.25 -9.97 -7.38
N THR A 614 -13.65 -9.59 -6.18
CA THR A 614 -12.90 -8.67 -5.33
C THR A 614 -11.59 -9.29 -4.84
N THR A 615 -11.61 -10.59 -4.49
CA THR A 615 -10.42 -11.37 -4.07
C THR A 615 -9.33 -11.38 -5.15
N VAL A 616 -9.67 -11.67 -6.42
CA VAL A 616 -8.71 -11.63 -7.54
C VAL A 616 -8.17 -10.22 -7.78
N GLY A 617 -9.02 -9.20 -7.63
CA GLY A 617 -8.58 -7.80 -7.71
C GLY A 617 -7.51 -7.45 -6.66
N ARG A 618 -7.61 -8.01 -5.45
CA ARG A 618 -6.58 -7.82 -4.41
C ARG A 618 -5.25 -8.46 -4.82
N TRP A 619 -5.26 -9.66 -5.38
CA TRP A 619 -4.03 -10.35 -5.81
C TRP A 619 -3.23 -9.52 -6.81
N ALA A 620 -3.91 -8.95 -7.81
CA ALA A 620 -3.27 -8.12 -8.84
C ALA A 620 -2.51 -6.92 -8.24
N THR A 621 -3.11 -6.23 -7.25
CA THR A 621 -2.49 -5.06 -6.61
C THR A 621 -1.29 -5.40 -5.72
N ARG A 622 -1.17 -6.65 -5.24
CA ARG A 622 -0.11 -7.06 -4.30
C ARG A 622 1.05 -7.82 -4.96
N TYR A 623 0.83 -8.44 -6.12
CA TYR A 623 1.82 -9.32 -6.77
C TYR A 623 2.38 -8.79 -8.10
N TYR A 624 2.17 -7.53 -8.45
CA TYR A 624 2.71 -6.97 -9.71
C TYR A 624 4.25 -6.98 -9.76
N THR A 625 4.91 -6.66 -8.64
CA THR A 625 6.39 -6.75 -8.52
C THR A 625 6.88 -8.20 -8.54
N THR A 626 6.15 -9.10 -7.90
CA THR A 626 6.41 -10.55 -7.94
C THR A 626 6.38 -11.08 -9.36
N LEU A 627 5.35 -10.72 -10.15
CA LEU A 627 5.23 -11.13 -11.55
C LEU A 627 6.42 -10.65 -12.37
N ALA A 628 6.83 -9.39 -12.24
CA ALA A 628 7.99 -8.85 -12.95
C ALA A 628 9.30 -9.58 -12.59
N CYS A 629 9.54 -9.82 -11.29
CA CYS A 629 10.73 -10.56 -10.85
C CYS A 629 10.70 -12.02 -11.30
N TRP A 630 9.54 -12.68 -11.26
CA TRP A 630 9.42 -14.06 -11.71
C TRP A 630 9.61 -14.19 -13.22
N CYS A 631 9.19 -13.21 -14.03
CA CYS A 631 9.54 -13.15 -15.45
C CYS A 631 11.06 -13.13 -15.68
N ILE A 632 11.81 -12.34 -14.89
CA ILE A 632 13.29 -12.35 -14.93
C ILE A 632 13.83 -13.75 -14.60
N ALA A 633 13.28 -14.40 -13.57
CA ALA A 633 13.68 -15.76 -13.20
C ALA A 633 13.44 -16.77 -14.33
N ILE A 634 12.26 -16.72 -14.98
CA ILE A 634 11.96 -17.58 -16.14
C ILE A 634 12.98 -17.37 -17.26
N VAL A 635 13.30 -16.12 -17.60
CA VAL A 635 14.32 -15.83 -18.63
C VAL A 635 15.69 -16.39 -18.23
N CYS A 636 16.08 -16.25 -16.97
CA CYS A 636 17.36 -16.80 -16.48
C CYS A 636 17.41 -18.33 -16.53
N LEU A 637 16.32 -19.03 -16.19
CA LEU A 637 16.23 -20.48 -16.31
C LEU A 637 16.28 -20.94 -17.78
N ILE A 638 15.68 -20.17 -18.69
CA ILE A 638 15.77 -20.43 -20.14
C ILE A 638 17.21 -20.29 -20.62
N VAL A 639 17.90 -19.21 -20.24
CA VAL A 639 19.32 -18.99 -20.56
C VAL A 639 20.19 -20.13 -20.02
N PHE A 640 20.02 -20.49 -18.75
CA PHE A 640 20.75 -21.58 -18.10
C PHE A 640 20.60 -22.91 -18.84
N ASN A 641 19.36 -23.32 -19.14
CA ASN A 641 19.10 -24.58 -19.83
C ASN A 641 19.68 -24.58 -21.25
N THR A 642 19.51 -23.47 -21.97
CA THR A 642 19.98 -23.34 -23.36
C THR A 642 21.51 -23.37 -23.43
N TRP A 643 22.19 -22.69 -22.51
CA TRP A 643 23.66 -22.72 -22.43
C TRP A 643 24.16 -24.09 -21.97
N SER A 644 23.46 -24.74 -21.03
CA SER A 644 23.82 -26.10 -20.60
C SER A 644 23.77 -27.10 -21.77
N GLU A 645 22.76 -27.01 -22.64
CA GLU A 645 22.68 -27.90 -23.82
C GLU A 645 23.83 -27.63 -24.80
N HIS A 646 24.13 -26.36 -25.07
CA HIS A 646 25.23 -25.95 -25.95
C HIS A 646 26.59 -26.39 -25.41
N GLU A 647 26.85 -26.21 -24.11
CA GLU A 647 28.12 -26.51 -23.47
C GLU A 647 28.37 -28.02 -23.35
N ILE A 648 27.35 -28.81 -22.97
CA ILE A 648 27.49 -30.25 -22.74
C ILE A 648 27.48 -31.04 -24.04
N TYR A 649 26.55 -30.73 -24.94
CA TYR A 649 26.34 -31.52 -26.17
C TYR A 649 27.01 -30.92 -27.40
N GLN A 650 27.64 -29.74 -27.29
CA GLN A 650 28.30 -29.02 -28.39
C GLN A 650 27.37 -28.79 -29.60
N VAL A 651 26.06 -28.65 -29.36
CA VAL A 651 25.04 -28.38 -30.38
C VAL A 651 24.87 -26.87 -30.57
N PRO A 652 24.50 -26.38 -31.77
CA PRO A 652 24.21 -24.96 -31.98
C PRO A 652 23.16 -24.44 -30.98
N LEU A 653 23.37 -23.23 -30.45
CA LEU A 653 22.44 -22.61 -29.51
C LEU A 653 21.05 -22.50 -30.14
N SER A 654 20.00 -22.93 -29.43
CA SER A 654 18.62 -22.84 -29.92
C SER A 654 18.17 -21.38 -30.03
N THR A 655 17.19 -21.11 -30.89
CA THR A 655 16.54 -19.78 -30.94
C THR A 655 15.70 -19.55 -29.69
N VAL A 656 15.45 -18.31 -29.31
CA VAL A 656 14.61 -17.99 -28.13
C VAL A 656 13.21 -18.65 -28.24
N SER A 657 12.62 -18.67 -29.44
CA SER A 657 11.32 -19.34 -29.67
C SER A 657 11.39 -20.85 -29.41
N GLN A 658 12.47 -21.52 -29.82
CA GLN A 658 12.70 -22.93 -29.54
C GLN A 658 12.96 -23.17 -28.05
N SER A 659 13.74 -22.31 -27.40
CA SER A 659 14.04 -22.39 -25.97
C SER A 659 12.76 -22.23 -25.13
N LEU A 660 11.90 -21.27 -25.48
CA LEU A 660 10.56 -21.11 -24.86
C LEU A 660 9.67 -22.34 -25.09
N GLN A 661 9.75 -22.95 -26.28
CA GLN A 661 8.96 -24.13 -26.61
C GLN A 661 9.39 -25.36 -25.80
N LYS A 662 10.71 -25.56 -25.65
CA LYS A 662 11.30 -26.58 -24.77
C LYS A 662 10.93 -26.32 -23.31
N PHE A 663 10.99 -25.06 -22.87
CA PHE A 663 10.65 -24.67 -21.51
C PHE A 663 9.19 -24.98 -21.17
N SER A 664 8.27 -24.79 -22.13
CA SER A 664 6.83 -25.12 -22.01
C SER A 664 6.51 -26.63 -21.95
N GLY A 665 7.52 -27.48 -21.81
CA GLY A 665 7.41 -28.93 -21.61
C GLY A 665 7.62 -29.34 -20.15
N ARG A 666 8.49 -30.33 -19.92
CA ARG A 666 8.83 -30.85 -18.57
C ARG A 666 9.31 -29.79 -17.57
N PRO A 667 10.22 -28.86 -17.89
CA PRO A 667 10.73 -27.92 -16.89
C PRO A 667 9.66 -26.95 -16.38
N PHE A 668 8.66 -26.59 -17.21
CA PHE A 668 7.50 -25.82 -16.77
C PHE A 668 6.72 -26.56 -15.67
N PHE A 669 6.33 -27.82 -15.89
CA PHE A 669 5.59 -28.59 -14.87
C PHE A 669 6.41 -28.86 -13.61
N ALA A 670 7.73 -29.08 -13.75
CA ALA A 670 8.62 -29.20 -12.61
C ALA A 670 8.66 -27.90 -11.80
N LEU A 671 8.74 -26.75 -12.46
CA LEU A 671 8.72 -25.44 -11.81
C LEU A 671 7.37 -25.17 -11.11
N LEU A 672 6.24 -25.57 -11.71
CA LEU A 672 4.93 -25.47 -11.05
C LEU A 672 4.86 -26.34 -9.80
N ALA A 673 5.35 -27.58 -9.85
CA ALA A 673 5.38 -28.48 -8.69
C ALA A 673 6.27 -27.93 -7.57
N VAL A 674 7.48 -27.47 -7.91
CA VAL A 674 8.40 -26.84 -6.95
C VAL A 674 7.78 -25.57 -6.36
N GLY A 675 7.14 -24.74 -7.19
CA GLY A 675 6.46 -23.53 -6.74
C GLY A 675 5.27 -23.81 -5.81
N PHE A 676 4.49 -24.85 -6.09
CA PHE A 676 3.40 -25.27 -5.22
C PHE A 676 3.92 -25.78 -3.87
N ILE A 677 4.94 -26.66 -3.89
CA ILE A 677 5.58 -27.20 -2.68
C ILE A 677 6.21 -26.07 -1.86
N SER A 678 6.89 -25.12 -2.51
CA SER A 678 7.53 -23.98 -1.85
C SER A 678 6.51 -23.08 -1.14
N SER A 679 5.29 -22.93 -1.68
CA SER A 679 4.21 -22.19 -1.03
C SER A 679 3.66 -22.87 0.24
N LEU A 680 3.84 -24.19 0.37
CA LEU A 680 3.40 -24.95 1.55
C LEU A 680 4.45 -24.95 2.66
N LEU A 681 5.70 -24.60 2.35
CA LEU A 681 6.75 -24.48 3.35
C LEU A 681 6.53 -23.23 4.20
N PRO A 682 6.75 -23.28 5.53
CA PRO A 682 6.62 -22.14 6.43
C PRO A 682 7.79 -21.16 6.28
N LEU A 683 7.95 -20.60 5.08
CA LEU A 683 8.97 -19.61 4.79
C LEU A 683 8.60 -18.27 5.45
N PRO A 684 9.57 -17.50 5.97
CA PRO A 684 9.31 -16.17 6.50
C PRO A 684 8.57 -15.28 5.49
N LYS A 685 7.59 -14.48 5.94
CA LYS A 685 6.72 -13.64 5.10
C LYS A 685 7.46 -12.63 4.21
N ARG A 686 8.76 -12.40 4.44
CA ARG A 686 9.65 -11.59 3.59
C ARG A 686 10.13 -12.26 2.30
N TYR A 687 9.92 -13.56 2.14
CA TYR A 687 10.42 -14.36 1.02
C TYR A 687 9.30 -14.96 0.16
N TYR A 688 9.64 -15.29 -1.09
CA TYR A 688 8.79 -15.98 -2.05
C TYR A 688 7.44 -15.28 -2.28
N LEU A 689 6.31 -15.89 -1.88
CA LEU A 689 4.98 -15.27 -1.95
C LEU A 689 4.62 -14.42 -0.71
N GLY A 690 5.37 -14.56 0.39
CA GLY A 690 5.06 -13.88 1.64
C GLY A 690 3.79 -14.36 2.36
N THR A 691 3.34 -15.59 2.09
CA THR A 691 2.11 -16.18 2.67
C THR A 691 2.32 -17.03 3.92
N GLY A 692 3.56 -17.19 4.39
CA GLY A 692 3.86 -17.91 5.64
C GLY A 692 3.57 -19.42 5.64
N GLY A 693 3.38 -20.04 4.47
CA GLY A 693 3.06 -21.47 4.36
C GLY A 693 1.56 -21.78 4.35
N GLU A 694 0.67 -20.77 4.30
CA GLU A 694 -0.77 -20.98 4.29
C GLU A 694 -1.24 -21.73 3.03
N SER A 695 -1.76 -22.95 3.24
CA SER A 695 -2.15 -23.89 2.19
C SER A 695 -3.19 -23.34 1.21
N PHE A 696 -4.11 -22.48 1.68
CA PHE A 696 -5.14 -21.88 0.84
C PHE A 696 -4.55 -21.03 -0.30
N PHE A 697 -3.38 -20.42 -0.07
CA PHE A 697 -2.69 -19.60 -1.07
C PHE A 697 -1.69 -20.38 -1.93
N ALA A 698 -1.48 -21.69 -1.69
CA ALA A 698 -0.54 -22.47 -2.50
C ALA A 698 -0.85 -22.49 -4.01
N PRO A 699 -2.12 -22.55 -4.47
CA PRO A 699 -2.45 -22.45 -5.89
C PRO A 699 -2.06 -21.12 -6.54
N LEU A 700 -1.85 -20.05 -5.75
CA LEU A 700 -1.48 -18.75 -6.26
C LEU A 700 -0.08 -18.75 -6.90
N SER A 701 0.88 -19.53 -6.38
CA SER A 701 2.20 -19.64 -7.02
C SER A 701 2.09 -20.28 -8.40
N VAL A 702 1.26 -21.32 -8.55
CA VAL A 702 1.00 -21.98 -9.82
C VAL A 702 0.39 -21.00 -10.82
N LEU A 703 -0.56 -20.18 -10.39
CA LEU A 703 -1.17 -19.14 -11.23
C LEU A 703 -0.14 -18.11 -11.68
N ILE A 704 0.61 -17.50 -10.75
CA ILE A 704 1.59 -16.44 -11.07
C ILE A 704 2.72 -16.99 -11.95
N LEU A 705 3.24 -18.20 -11.70
CA LEU A 705 4.26 -18.83 -12.55
C LEU A 705 3.74 -19.08 -13.97
N THR A 706 2.50 -19.55 -14.09
CA THR A 706 1.86 -19.79 -15.40
C THR A 706 1.73 -18.47 -16.18
N VAL A 707 1.26 -17.41 -15.51
CA VAL A 707 1.17 -16.07 -16.09
C VAL A 707 2.56 -15.54 -16.45
N ALA A 708 3.57 -15.69 -15.59
CA ALA A 708 4.94 -15.24 -15.86
C ALA A 708 5.51 -15.87 -17.13
N VAL A 709 5.35 -17.20 -17.30
CA VAL A 709 5.80 -17.90 -18.50
C VAL A 709 5.07 -17.39 -19.75
N GLY A 710 3.75 -17.23 -19.72
CA GLY A 710 3.02 -16.73 -20.88
C GLY A 710 3.33 -15.25 -21.18
N VAL A 711 3.52 -14.42 -20.16
CA VAL A 711 3.95 -13.02 -20.31
C VAL A 711 5.35 -12.91 -20.92
N VAL A 712 6.29 -13.78 -20.55
CA VAL A 712 7.60 -13.86 -21.21
C VAL A 712 7.43 -14.24 -22.70
N ASN A 713 6.57 -15.21 -23.02
CA ASN A 713 6.29 -15.55 -24.43
C ASN A 713 5.67 -14.38 -25.20
N VAL A 714 4.69 -13.68 -24.62
CA VAL A 714 4.07 -12.48 -25.23
C VAL A 714 5.11 -11.36 -25.43
N SER A 715 5.98 -11.12 -24.44
CA SER A 715 7.04 -10.11 -24.54
C SER A 715 8.01 -10.42 -25.68
N TRP A 716 8.34 -11.70 -25.89
CA TRP A 716 9.20 -12.13 -26.99
C TRP A 716 8.51 -11.97 -28.35
N LEU A 717 7.21 -12.30 -28.46
CA LEU A 717 6.43 -12.05 -29.67
C LEU A 717 6.41 -10.55 -30.02
N LEU A 718 6.21 -9.69 -29.01
CA LEU A 718 6.24 -8.24 -29.18
C LEU A 718 7.62 -7.75 -29.64
N LEU A 719 8.71 -8.20 -29.01
CA LEU A 719 10.08 -7.88 -29.43
C LEU A 719 10.34 -8.28 -30.88
N MET A 720 9.94 -9.49 -31.29
CA MET A 720 10.10 -9.93 -32.68
C MET A 720 9.32 -9.06 -33.67
N VAL A 721 8.09 -8.67 -33.34
CA VAL A 721 7.28 -7.76 -34.17
C VAL A 721 7.94 -6.39 -34.27
N LEU A 722 8.41 -5.85 -33.13
CA LEU A 722 9.08 -4.56 -33.06
C LEU A 722 10.41 -4.55 -33.83
N MET A 723 11.21 -5.63 -33.81
CA MET A 723 12.50 -5.67 -34.51
C MET A 723 12.36 -5.69 -36.04
N ARG A 724 11.23 -6.16 -36.61
CA ARG A 724 11.04 -6.27 -38.07
C ARG A 724 11.25 -4.95 -38.84
N PRO A 725 10.58 -3.83 -38.49
CA PRO A 725 10.81 -2.56 -39.17
C PRO A 725 12.25 -2.06 -39.00
N PHE A 726 12.84 -2.19 -37.80
CA PHE A 726 14.21 -1.73 -37.53
C PHE A 726 15.27 -2.55 -38.27
N GLY A 727 15.07 -3.87 -38.44
CA GLY A 727 15.97 -4.69 -39.26
C GLY A 727 15.95 -4.28 -40.74
N ARG A 728 14.77 -3.93 -41.27
CA ARG A 728 14.63 -3.43 -42.65
C ARG A 728 15.34 -2.10 -42.85
N THR A 729 15.16 -1.15 -41.94
CA THR A 729 15.82 0.16 -42.02
C THR A 729 17.33 0.04 -41.82
N ALA A 730 17.78 -0.84 -40.93
CA ALA A 730 19.21 -1.09 -40.71
C ALA A 730 19.91 -1.53 -42.00
N CYS A 731 19.29 -2.32 -42.87
CA CYS A 731 19.88 -2.67 -44.17
C CYS A 731 20.03 -1.51 -45.16
N TYR A 732 19.22 -0.47 -45.03
CA TYR A 732 19.38 0.73 -45.87
C TYR A 732 20.63 1.53 -45.48
N PHE A 733 20.97 1.53 -44.19
CA PHE A 733 22.14 2.23 -43.66
C PHE A 733 23.40 1.34 -43.55
N SER A 734 23.23 0.01 -43.53
CA SER A 734 24.30 -0.97 -43.33
C SER A 734 24.80 -1.51 -44.67
N SER A 735 25.56 -0.67 -45.39
CA SER A 735 26.51 -1.13 -46.43
C SER A 735 27.92 -1.27 -45.84
N ARG A 736 28.03 -1.61 -44.54
CA ARG A 736 29.32 -1.83 -43.89
C ARG A 736 29.71 -3.29 -44.07
N ALA A 737 30.64 -3.55 -44.99
CA ALA A 737 31.44 -4.76 -44.94
C ALA A 737 32.07 -4.85 -43.53
N GLN A 738 31.67 -5.86 -42.74
CA GLN A 738 32.26 -6.12 -41.42
C GLN A 738 33.74 -6.44 -41.61
N VAL A 739 34.60 -5.44 -41.39
CA VAL A 739 36.04 -5.66 -41.28
C VAL A 739 36.29 -6.39 -39.97
N GLU A 740 36.96 -7.53 -40.03
CA GLU A 740 37.30 -8.35 -38.86
C GLU A 740 38.19 -7.54 -37.90
N VAL A 741 37.64 -7.18 -36.73
CA VAL A 741 38.36 -6.44 -35.69
C VAL A 741 38.78 -7.44 -34.61
N THR A 742 40.09 -7.55 -34.36
CA THR A 742 40.67 -8.53 -33.43
C THR A 742 40.71 -8.06 -31.98
N SER A 743 40.60 -6.75 -31.72
CA SER A 743 40.65 -6.15 -30.38
C SER A 743 39.84 -4.87 -30.32
N VAL A 744 39.43 -4.43 -29.13
CA VAL A 744 38.78 -3.13 -28.93
C VAL A 744 39.58 -1.99 -29.57
N ARG A 745 38.90 -1.11 -30.31
CA ARG A 745 39.55 0.05 -30.94
C ARG A 745 39.86 1.12 -29.90
N ARG A 746 40.99 1.83 -30.07
CA ARG A 746 41.34 2.98 -29.19
C ARG A 746 40.24 4.04 -29.14
N SER A 747 39.56 4.30 -30.27
CA SER A 747 38.41 5.21 -30.34
C SER A 747 37.24 4.78 -29.45
N THR A 748 37.00 3.46 -29.35
CA THR A 748 35.96 2.89 -28.49
C THR A 748 36.33 3.06 -27.03
N LEU A 749 37.59 2.81 -26.64
CA LEU A 749 38.06 3.04 -25.27
C LEU A 749 37.93 4.51 -24.86
N ILE A 750 38.25 5.44 -25.76
CA ILE A 750 38.06 6.88 -25.53
C ILE A 750 36.58 7.22 -25.36
N SER A 751 35.70 6.67 -26.21
CA SER A 751 34.24 6.85 -26.09
C SER A 751 33.69 6.26 -24.77
N MET A 752 34.14 5.07 -24.37
CA MET A 752 33.76 4.45 -23.10
C MET A 752 34.24 5.26 -21.90
N ALA A 753 35.49 5.74 -21.92
CA ALA A 753 36.00 6.62 -20.88
C ALA A 753 35.19 7.92 -20.79
N PHE A 754 34.84 8.51 -21.93
CA PHE A 754 33.96 9.67 -21.99
C PHE A 754 32.57 9.38 -21.42
N ILE A 755 31.95 8.24 -21.77
CA ILE A 755 30.67 7.82 -21.20
C ILE A 755 30.77 7.61 -19.68
N PHE A 756 31.86 7.01 -19.18
CA PHE A 756 32.06 6.84 -17.74
C PHE A 756 32.26 8.17 -17.01
N ILE A 757 32.98 9.12 -17.60
CA ILE A 757 33.11 10.49 -17.08
C ILE A 757 31.73 11.17 -17.06
N LEU A 758 30.97 11.05 -18.15
CA LEU A 758 29.64 11.62 -18.26
C LEU A 758 28.69 11.02 -17.21
N ILE A 759 28.76 9.71 -16.97
CA ILE A 759 27.98 9.05 -15.92
C ILE A 759 28.42 9.53 -14.54
N PHE A 760 29.72 9.64 -14.31
CA PHE A 760 30.27 10.03 -13.02
C PHE A 760 29.86 11.45 -12.61
N PHE A 761 29.75 12.37 -13.56
CA PHE A 761 29.48 13.79 -13.28
C PHE A 761 28.05 14.26 -13.57
N PHE A 762 27.33 13.65 -14.53
CA PHE A 762 26.13 14.27 -15.09
C PHE A 762 24.95 13.34 -15.34
N ILE A 763 25.21 12.09 -15.76
CA ILE A 763 24.17 11.20 -16.27
C ILE A 763 24.00 9.98 -15.36
N PRO A 764 22.79 9.66 -14.88
CA PRO A 764 22.59 8.48 -14.06
C PRO A 764 22.82 7.21 -14.87
N TRP A 765 23.37 6.16 -14.24
CA TRP A 765 23.72 4.91 -14.92
C TRP A 765 22.51 4.25 -15.62
N GLN A 766 21.29 4.53 -15.16
CA GLN A 766 20.02 4.05 -15.73
C GLN A 766 19.82 4.55 -17.17
N VAL A 767 20.22 5.78 -17.50
CA VAL A 767 20.18 6.32 -18.88
C VAL A 767 21.15 5.53 -19.76
N ALA A 768 22.36 5.28 -19.26
CA ALA A 768 23.36 4.49 -19.97
C ALA A 768 22.88 3.04 -20.18
N TYR A 769 22.20 2.45 -19.21
CA TYR A 769 21.61 1.12 -19.34
C TYR A 769 20.52 1.06 -20.40
N LEU A 770 19.63 2.06 -20.44
CA LEU A 770 18.62 2.19 -21.50
C LEU A 770 19.29 2.38 -22.87
N GLY A 771 20.36 3.18 -22.94
CA GLY A 771 21.19 3.32 -24.14
C GLY A 771 21.78 1.98 -24.60
N CYS A 772 22.35 1.21 -23.68
CA CYS A 772 22.86 -0.14 -23.97
C CYS A 772 21.75 -1.05 -24.50
N TRP A 773 20.56 -1.03 -23.90
CA TRP A 773 19.42 -1.80 -24.37
C TRP A 773 18.98 -1.38 -25.78
N MET A 774 18.91 -0.09 -26.09
CA MET A 774 18.53 0.40 -27.43
C MET A 774 19.55 0.00 -28.49
N ILE A 775 20.86 0.15 -28.20
CA ILE A 775 21.93 -0.26 -29.11
C ILE A 775 21.87 -1.78 -29.33
N HIS A 776 21.71 -2.56 -28.26
CA HIS A 776 21.62 -4.01 -28.35
C HIS A 776 20.39 -4.48 -29.13
N PHE A 777 19.24 -3.82 -28.92
CA PHE A 777 18.02 -4.05 -29.68
C PHE A 777 18.24 -3.81 -31.17
N TRP A 778 18.89 -2.69 -31.54
CA TRP A 778 19.24 -2.38 -32.91
C TRP A 778 20.18 -3.42 -33.53
N THR A 779 21.25 -3.79 -32.81
CA THR A 779 22.20 -4.82 -33.26
C THR A 779 21.51 -6.18 -33.45
N CYS A 780 20.62 -6.59 -32.55
CA CYS A 780 19.85 -7.82 -32.70
C CYS A 780 18.91 -7.78 -33.92
N ALA A 781 18.26 -6.63 -34.16
CA ALA A 781 17.37 -6.43 -35.31
C ALA A 781 18.13 -6.50 -36.64
N SER A 782 19.30 -5.87 -36.73
CA SER A 782 20.15 -5.90 -37.93
C SER A 782 20.72 -7.30 -38.20
N MET A 783 21.29 -7.96 -37.18
CA MET A 783 21.86 -9.31 -37.31
C MET A 783 20.81 -10.35 -37.74
N SER A 784 19.58 -10.22 -37.24
CA SER A 784 18.48 -11.13 -37.62
C SER A 784 18.11 -10.98 -39.08
N TYR A 785 17.97 -9.73 -39.55
CA TYR A 785 17.58 -9.50 -40.94
C TYR A 785 18.64 -10.06 -41.91
N GLU A 786 19.93 -9.87 -41.64
CA GLU A 786 21.01 -10.43 -42.46
C GLU A 786 21.01 -11.96 -42.57
N VAL A 787 20.55 -12.67 -41.54
CA VAL A 787 20.48 -14.14 -41.55
C VAL A 787 19.23 -14.66 -42.27
N PHE A 788 18.13 -13.90 -42.26
CA PHE A 788 16.82 -14.32 -42.79
C PHE A 788 16.44 -13.70 -44.15
N SER A 789 17.18 -12.72 -44.66
CA SER A 789 16.98 -12.21 -46.02
C SER A 789 17.51 -13.19 -47.08
N PRO A 790 16.78 -13.40 -48.20
CA PRO A 790 17.32 -14.18 -49.31
C PRO A 790 18.60 -13.51 -49.84
N PRO A 791 19.60 -14.28 -50.30
CA PRO A 791 20.75 -13.69 -50.97
C PRO A 791 20.21 -12.89 -52.16
N SER A 792 20.43 -11.58 -52.14
CA SER A 792 20.26 -10.75 -53.32
C SER A 792 21.25 -11.29 -54.36
N ASP A 793 20.75 -11.74 -55.51
CA ASP A 793 21.55 -11.91 -56.72
C ASP A 793 22.14 -10.54 -57.08
N ALA A 794 23.25 -10.19 -56.45
CA ALA A 794 24.05 -9.07 -56.89
C ALA A 794 24.50 -9.38 -58.33
N PRO A 795 24.29 -8.47 -59.30
CA PRO A 795 24.70 -8.72 -60.67
C PRO A 795 26.21 -8.95 -60.68
N LEU A 796 26.61 -10.14 -61.14
CA LEU A 796 28.00 -10.47 -61.42
C LEU A 796 28.50 -9.50 -62.50
N LEU A 797 29.17 -8.43 -62.08
CA LEU A 797 29.96 -7.62 -63.02
C LEU A 797 31.05 -8.54 -63.61
N PRO A 798 31.19 -8.63 -64.95
CA PRO A 798 32.22 -9.45 -65.55
C PRO A 798 33.58 -8.87 -65.16
N ARG A 799 34.42 -9.71 -64.54
CA ARG A 799 35.81 -9.39 -64.24
C ARG A 799 36.55 -9.21 -65.58
N ARG A 800 36.93 -7.97 -65.88
CA ARG A 800 37.77 -7.60 -67.02
C ARG A 800 39.09 -8.37 -66.90
N SER A 801 39.43 -9.11 -67.95
CA SER A 801 40.69 -9.80 -68.14
C SER A 801 41.79 -8.77 -68.37
N ASP A 802 42.65 -8.56 -67.37
CA ASP A 802 43.96 -7.98 -67.59
C ASP A 802 45.01 -9.06 -67.30
N GLU A 803 45.76 -9.38 -68.36
CA GLU A 803 46.95 -10.20 -68.34
C GLU A 803 48.11 -9.52 -67.58
N SER A 804 49.06 -10.37 -67.20
CA SER A 804 50.42 -10.07 -66.70
C SER A 804 50.59 -9.97 -65.18
N GLY A 805 51.50 -10.81 -64.66
CA GLY A 805 51.97 -10.73 -63.28
C GLY A 805 52.27 -12.10 -62.65
N ASN A 806 53.36 -12.72 -63.09
CA ASN A 806 53.89 -13.98 -62.57
C ASN A 806 54.28 -13.83 -61.08
N GLY A 807 53.60 -14.56 -60.19
CA GLY A 807 53.89 -14.55 -58.75
C GLY A 807 53.23 -15.72 -58.03
N ARG A 808 54.03 -16.74 -57.70
CA ARG A 808 53.64 -17.97 -56.99
C ARG A 808 52.78 -17.68 -55.74
N ARG A 809 51.54 -18.16 -55.74
CA ARG A 809 50.74 -18.42 -54.52
C ARG A 809 50.40 -19.92 -54.48
N PRO A 810 50.43 -20.57 -53.31
CA PRO A 810 49.96 -21.95 -53.21
C PRO A 810 48.43 -21.95 -53.33
N GLU A 811 47.93 -22.39 -54.48
CA GLU A 811 46.58 -22.94 -54.59
C GLU A 811 46.59 -24.30 -53.90
N THR A 812 45.80 -24.46 -52.85
CA THR A 812 45.10 -25.70 -52.50
C THR A 812 44.30 -25.48 -51.21
N ALA A 813 43.17 -24.79 -51.33
CA ALA A 813 42.02 -25.10 -50.47
C ALA A 813 41.01 -25.77 -51.40
N THR A 814 40.77 -27.06 -51.20
CA THR A 814 39.82 -27.82 -52.02
C THR A 814 38.44 -27.18 -51.94
N HIS A 815 37.62 -27.28 -52.99
CA HIS A 815 36.21 -26.82 -52.96
C HIS A 815 35.43 -27.36 -51.75
N SER A 816 35.86 -28.51 -51.20
CA SER A 816 35.33 -29.10 -49.97
C SER A 816 35.70 -28.33 -48.70
N GLU A 817 36.93 -27.84 -48.57
CA GLU A 817 37.42 -27.09 -47.41
C GLU A 817 36.82 -25.71 -47.35
N ARG A 818 36.68 -25.04 -48.50
CA ARG A 818 36.00 -23.75 -48.60
C ARG A 818 34.52 -23.85 -48.24
N ARG A 819 33.86 -24.96 -48.61
CA ARG A 819 32.47 -25.26 -48.25
C ARG A 819 32.30 -25.61 -46.78
N LYS A 820 33.26 -26.33 -46.17
CA LYS A 820 33.31 -26.60 -44.71
C LYS A 820 33.53 -25.32 -43.91
N PHE A 821 34.46 -24.46 -44.34
CA PHE A 821 34.73 -23.16 -43.72
C PHE A 821 33.53 -22.22 -43.78
N ASN A 822 32.89 -22.07 -44.95
CA ASN A 822 31.67 -21.26 -45.10
C ASN A 822 30.51 -21.81 -44.25
N ARG A 823 30.42 -23.13 -44.08
CA ARG A 823 29.41 -23.77 -43.24
C ARG A 823 29.67 -23.54 -41.75
N ALA A 824 30.93 -23.61 -41.30
CA ALA A 824 31.32 -23.31 -39.93
C ALA A 824 31.04 -21.83 -39.58
N ALA A 825 31.45 -20.90 -40.45
CA ALA A 825 31.19 -19.47 -40.28
C ALA A 825 29.69 -19.13 -40.24
N ALA A 826 28.85 -19.81 -41.03
CA ALA A 826 27.40 -19.64 -40.99
C ALA A 826 26.76 -20.17 -39.69
N VAL A 827 27.29 -21.27 -39.14
CA VAL A 827 26.87 -21.83 -37.84
C VAL A 827 27.25 -20.88 -36.70
N ASP A 828 28.48 -20.34 -36.72
CA ASP A 828 28.94 -19.37 -35.71
C ASP A 828 28.14 -18.07 -35.77
N LYS A 829 27.86 -17.55 -36.98
CA LYS A 829 27.00 -16.37 -37.16
C LYS A 829 25.61 -16.61 -36.56
N THR A 830 25.00 -17.75 -36.84
CA THR A 830 23.68 -18.11 -36.29
C THR A 830 23.72 -18.27 -34.76
N GLY A 831 24.78 -18.87 -34.21
CA GLY A 831 25.00 -19.00 -32.78
C GLY A 831 25.10 -17.64 -32.08
N ASN A 832 25.84 -16.70 -32.67
CA ASN A 832 25.97 -15.34 -32.16
C ASN A 832 24.63 -14.60 -32.11
N VAL A 833 23.82 -14.69 -33.18
CA VAL A 833 22.46 -14.12 -33.18
C VAL A 833 21.64 -14.69 -32.03
N ASN A 834 21.67 -16.00 -31.85
CA ASN A 834 20.89 -16.64 -30.79
C ASN A 834 21.37 -16.23 -29.39
N HIS A 835 22.67 -16.08 -29.14
CA HIS A 835 23.17 -15.54 -27.86
C HIS A 835 22.70 -14.11 -27.63
N CYS A 836 22.85 -13.23 -28.63
CA CYS A 836 22.41 -11.83 -28.55
C CYS A 836 20.92 -11.72 -28.21
N MET A 837 20.08 -12.57 -28.83
CA MET A 837 18.63 -12.57 -28.60
C MET A 837 18.23 -13.01 -27.19
N HIS A 838 18.92 -13.99 -26.61
CA HIS A 838 18.68 -14.40 -25.22
C HIS A 838 19.05 -13.29 -24.23
N VAL A 839 20.18 -12.61 -24.47
CA VAL A 839 20.61 -11.47 -23.62
C VAL A 839 19.69 -10.26 -23.82
N LEU A 840 19.18 -10.02 -25.04
CA LEU A 840 18.20 -8.96 -25.30
C LEU A 840 16.91 -9.20 -24.49
N LEU A 841 16.41 -10.43 -24.45
CA LEU A 841 15.23 -10.78 -23.66
C LEU A 841 15.48 -10.53 -22.16
N LEU A 842 16.65 -10.91 -21.64
CA LEU A 842 17.03 -10.63 -20.25
C LEU A 842 17.11 -9.12 -19.97
N MET A 843 17.83 -8.37 -20.81
CA MET A 843 17.97 -6.93 -20.65
C MET A 843 16.62 -6.22 -20.68
N THR A 844 15.70 -6.67 -21.53
CA THR A 844 14.33 -6.14 -21.63
C THR A 844 13.57 -6.27 -20.32
N TRP A 845 13.69 -7.40 -19.61
CA TRP A 845 13.03 -7.60 -18.32
C TRP A 845 13.70 -6.91 -17.15
N LEU A 846 14.96 -6.47 -17.29
CA LEU A 846 15.64 -5.62 -16.31
C LEU A 846 15.31 -4.13 -16.47
N VAL A 847 14.84 -3.68 -17.65
CA VAL A 847 14.44 -2.27 -17.89
C VAL A 847 13.39 -1.77 -16.88
N PRO A 848 12.29 -2.51 -16.57
CA PRO A 848 11.31 -2.07 -15.58
C PRO A 848 11.87 -1.82 -14.17
N LEU A 849 13.02 -2.40 -13.81
CA LEU A 849 13.68 -2.18 -12.52
C LEU A 849 14.54 -0.91 -12.51
N ALA A 850 15.10 -0.51 -13.66
CA ALA A 850 15.93 0.69 -13.80
C ALA A 850 15.15 1.94 -14.25
N ALA A 851 14.06 1.76 -15.01
CA ALA A 851 13.28 2.85 -15.59
C ALA A 851 12.65 3.84 -14.59
N PRO A 852 12.19 3.43 -13.38
CA PRO A 852 11.57 4.38 -12.45
C PRO A 852 12.50 5.55 -12.05
N VAL A 853 13.78 5.26 -11.76
CA VAL A 853 14.77 6.30 -11.41
C VAL A 853 15.09 7.20 -12.61
N LEU A 854 15.09 6.65 -13.83
CA LEU A 854 15.22 7.44 -15.06
C LEU A 854 14.10 8.49 -15.18
N VAL A 855 12.86 8.12 -14.87
CA VAL A 855 11.72 9.05 -14.92
C VAL A 855 11.91 10.19 -13.92
N VAL A 856 12.45 9.91 -12.73
CA VAL A 856 12.81 10.94 -11.74
C VAL A 856 13.83 11.91 -12.33
N TRP A 857 14.92 11.40 -12.90
CA TRP A 857 15.98 12.24 -13.48
C TRP A 857 15.47 13.12 -14.62
N VAL A 858 14.68 12.56 -15.56
CA VAL A 858 14.11 13.33 -16.68
C VAL A 858 13.19 14.44 -16.17
N ARG A 859 12.35 14.15 -15.16
CA ARG A 859 11.47 15.15 -14.56
C ARG A 859 12.28 16.26 -13.89
N THR A 860 13.30 15.90 -13.12
CA THR A 860 14.14 16.89 -12.45
C THR A 860 14.95 17.74 -13.42
N LEU A 861 15.48 17.16 -14.50
CA LEU A 861 16.15 17.95 -15.54
C LEU A 861 15.20 19.03 -16.12
N ALA A 862 13.92 18.69 -16.27
CA ALA A 862 12.90 19.62 -16.74
C ALA A 862 12.50 20.70 -15.72
N THR A 863 12.57 20.42 -14.41
CA THR A 863 12.14 21.35 -13.35
C THR A 863 13.27 22.14 -12.69
N ALA A 864 14.45 21.53 -12.49
CA ALA A 864 15.57 22.06 -11.72
C ALA A 864 16.89 22.19 -12.52
N GLY A 865 16.87 21.91 -13.83
CA GLY A 865 18.06 21.99 -14.70
C GLY A 865 19.13 20.94 -14.37
N LEU A 866 20.40 21.28 -14.64
CA LEU A 866 21.57 20.39 -14.45
C LEU A 866 22.09 20.36 -13.00
N THR A 867 21.25 20.66 -12.01
CA THR A 867 21.67 20.53 -10.60
C THR A 867 22.02 19.05 -10.34
N PRO A 868 23.28 18.71 -9.98
CA PRO A 868 23.69 17.32 -9.87
C PRO A 868 22.93 16.65 -8.72
N PHE A 869 22.34 15.48 -8.98
CA PHE A 869 21.94 14.58 -7.91
C PHE A 869 23.17 13.86 -7.37
N ASP A 870 23.33 13.82 -6.06
CA ASP A 870 24.23 12.83 -5.47
C ASP A 870 23.53 11.47 -5.42
N GLY A 871 24.15 10.44 -6.01
CA GLY A 871 23.85 9.06 -5.65
C GLY A 871 23.63 8.03 -6.77
N ASP A 872 23.49 8.40 -8.05
CA ASP A 872 23.24 7.44 -9.15
C ASP A 872 24.29 7.49 -10.27
N HIS A 873 25.50 7.93 -9.93
CA HIS A 873 26.62 8.13 -10.86
C HIS A 873 27.65 6.99 -10.87
N PHE A 874 27.35 5.86 -10.22
CA PHE A 874 28.24 4.71 -10.21
C PHE A 874 28.16 3.93 -11.54
N PHE A 875 29.08 4.22 -12.46
CA PHE A 875 29.16 3.57 -13.78
C PHE A 875 29.35 2.05 -13.71
N GLY A 876 29.86 1.50 -12.59
CA GLY A 876 30.00 0.07 -12.39
C GLY A 876 28.67 -0.70 -12.44
N ASN A 877 27.54 -0.02 -12.25
CA ASN A 877 26.21 -0.61 -12.42
C ASN A 877 25.87 -0.98 -13.87
N VAL A 878 26.44 -0.26 -14.85
CA VAL A 878 26.16 -0.46 -16.29
C VAL A 878 27.36 -1.01 -17.07
N ALA A 879 28.58 -0.87 -16.53
CA ALA A 879 29.80 -1.27 -17.24
C ALA A 879 29.79 -2.69 -17.83
N PRO A 880 29.30 -3.75 -17.15
CA PRO A 880 29.20 -5.08 -17.75
C PRO A 880 28.32 -5.13 -19.00
N PHE A 881 27.18 -4.43 -18.97
CA PHE A 881 26.28 -4.38 -20.12
C PHE A 881 26.89 -3.58 -21.27
N LEU A 882 27.57 -2.47 -20.97
CA LEU A 882 28.22 -1.64 -21.98
C LEU A 882 29.32 -2.41 -22.73
N VAL A 883 30.20 -3.10 -21.99
CA VAL A 883 31.25 -3.95 -22.59
C VAL A 883 30.65 -5.08 -23.41
N PHE A 884 29.59 -5.73 -22.92
CA PHE A 884 28.90 -6.80 -23.65
C PHE A 884 28.32 -6.29 -24.98
N VAL A 885 27.58 -5.18 -24.95
CA VAL A 885 26.92 -4.61 -26.13
C VAL A 885 27.94 -4.11 -27.15
N ASP A 886 29.02 -3.47 -26.70
CA ASP A 886 30.12 -3.10 -27.57
C ASP A 886 30.73 -4.33 -28.25
N PHE A 887 31.16 -5.34 -27.48
CA PHE A 887 31.77 -6.55 -28.03
C PHE A 887 30.85 -7.28 -29.02
N ALA A 888 29.56 -7.41 -28.70
CA ALA A 888 28.56 -8.05 -29.55
C ALA A 888 28.34 -7.31 -30.88
N SER A 889 28.65 -6.02 -30.96
CA SER A 889 28.43 -5.21 -32.17
C SER A 889 29.46 -5.44 -33.28
N TRP A 890 30.66 -5.94 -32.95
CA TRP A 890 31.77 -6.06 -33.90
C TRP A 890 32.40 -7.45 -34.00
N THR A 891 32.16 -8.36 -33.05
CA THR A 891 32.73 -9.73 -33.11
C THR A 891 32.08 -10.58 -34.21
N THR A 892 32.91 -11.19 -35.05
CA THR A 892 32.51 -12.17 -36.08
C THR A 892 32.72 -13.62 -35.63
N SER A 893 33.65 -13.87 -34.71
CA SER A 893 33.89 -15.20 -34.12
C SER A 893 32.84 -15.53 -33.02
N PRO A 894 32.76 -16.77 -32.52
CA PRO A 894 31.79 -17.17 -31.50
C PRO A 894 31.75 -16.20 -30.31
N LEU A 895 30.56 -15.73 -29.91
CA LEU A 895 30.39 -14.60 -28.97
C LEU A 895 30.75 -14.97 -27.53
N LEU A 896 30.32 -16.14 -27.04
CA LEU A 896 30.50 -16.57 -25.65
C LEU A 896 31.08 -17.99 -25.55
N PRO A 897 32.27 -18.26 -26.12
CA PRO A 897 32.90 -19.56 -25.97
C PRO A 897 33.23 -19.83 -24.50
N VAL A 898 33.17 -21.10 -24.09
CA VAL A 898 33.60 -21.52 -22.76
C VAL A 898 35.09 -21.21 -22.58
N SER A 899 35.42 -20.48 -21.52
CA SER A 899 36.80 -20.08 -21.22
C SER A 899 37.65 -21.23 -20.67
N LEU A 900 38.97 -21.16 -20.81
CA LEU A 900 39.87 -22.15 -20.19
C LEU A 900 39.78 -22.14 -18.66
N ILE A 901 39.48 -20.99 -18.05
CA ILE A 901 39.25 -20.90 -16.60
C ILE A 901 38.05 -21.75 -16.21
N GLU A 902 36.92 -21.63 -16.92
CA GLU A 902 35.74 -22.45 -16.65
C GLU A 902 36.00 -23.94 -16.85
N GLN A 903 36.82 -24.30 -17.85
CA GLN A 903 37.24 -25.69 -18.06
C GLN A 903 38.17 -26.18 -16.93
N ARG A 904 39.09 -25.34 -16.46
CA ARG A 904 40.06 -25.66 -15.40
C ARG A 904 39.39 -25.87 -14.04
N TYR A 905 38.42 -25.04 -13.69
CA TYR A 905 37.70 -25.13 -12.41
C TYR A 905 36.41 -25.95 -12.49
N GLN A 906 36.03 -26.45 -13.68
CA GLN A 906 34.78 -27.18 -13.92
C GLN A 906 33.50 -26.44 -13.47
N VAL A 907 33.57 -25.11 -13.35
CA VAL A 907 32.43 -24.27 -12.97
C VAL A 907 32.15 -23.30 -14.12
N SER A 908 31.04 -23.52 -14.81
CA SER A 908 30.55 -22.64 -15.88
C SER A 908 29.86 -21.41 -15.30
N VAL A 909 30.06 -20.24 -15.93
CA VAL A 909 29.39 -18.98 -15.55
C VAL A 909 27.86 -19.08 -15.65
N ARG A 910 27.32 -20.09 -16.34
CA ARG A 910 25.88 -20.33 -16.45
C ARG A 910 25.19 -20.45 -15.08
N TRP A 911 25.88 -20.96 -14.06
CA TRP A 911 25.33 -21.08 -12.70
C TRP A 911 24.96 -19.74 -12.08
N GLY A 912 25.58 -18.63 -12.53
CA GLY A 912 25.17 -17.28 -12.17
C GLY A 912 23.70 -16.98 -12.50
N PHE A 913 23.16 -17.54 -13.60
CA PHE A 913 21.74 -17.37 -13.95
C PHE A 913 20.81 -18.15 -13.01
N VAL A 914 21.26 -19.24 -12.39
CA VAL A 914 20.49 -19.93 -11.35
C VAL A 914 20.45 -19.08 -10.08
N VAL A 915 21.57 -18.46 -9.70
CA VAL A 915 21.63 -17.53 -8.56
C VAL A 915 20.71 -16.34 -8.80
N LEU A 916 20.74 -15.75 -10.00
CA LEU A 916 19.83 -14.67 -10.37
C LEU A 916 18.36 -15.11 -10.37
N ALA A 917 18.06 -16.30 -10.90
CA ALA A 917 16.70 -16.85 -10.85
C ALA A 917 16.21 -17.07 -9.42
N ALA A 918 17.05 -17.60 -8.53
CA ALA A 918 16.73 -17.79 -7.12
C ALA A 918 16.53 -16.44 -6.40
N ALA A 919 17.42 -15.47 -6.62
CA ALA A 919 17.26 -14.12 -6.09
C ALA A 919 15.95 -13.48 -6.56
N ALA A 920 15.61 -13.62 -7.84
CA ALA A 920 14.39 -13.08 -8.42
C ALA A 920 13.10 -13.81 -7.98
N LEU A 921 13.14 -15.11 -7.69
CA LEU A 921 12.00 -15.87 -7.17
C LEU A 921 11.75 -15.62 -5.68
N VAL A 922 12.82 -15.55 -4.88
CA VAL A 922 12.74 -15.62 -3.41
C VAL A 922 12.83 -14.24 -2.76
N ILE A 923 13.74 -13.37 -3.21
CA ILE A 923 14.02 -12.07 -2.58
C ILE A 923 13.40 -10.91 -3.39
N GLY A 924 13.43 -11.02 -4.72
CA GLY A 924 12.93 -10.02 -5.66
C GLY A 924 11.51 -9.51 -5.40
N PRO A 925 10.52 -10.38 -5.06
CA PRO A 925 9.16 -9.93 -4.78
C PRO A 925 9.06 -8.89 -3.65
N ARG A 926 10.01 -8.90 -2.69
CA ARG A 926 10.13 -7.86 -1.66
C ARG A 926 11.12 -6.77 -2.03
N ARG A 927 12.30 -7.10 -2.57
CA ARG A 927 13.39 -6.17 -2.87
C ARG A 927 13.72 -6.23 -4.36
N ALA A 928 13.00 -5.47 -5.18
CA ALA A 928 13.16 -5.53 -6.62
C ALA A 928 14.55 -5.01 -7.08
N TYR A 929 15.10 -3.99 -6.40
CA TYR A 929 16.45 -3.48 -6.65
C TYR A 929 17.54 -4.56 -6.56
N PHE A 930 17.40 -5.50 -5.61
CA PHE A 930 18.38 -6.56 -5.38
C PHE A 930 18.53 -7.48 -6.59
N VAL A 931 17.46 -7.66 -7.38
CA VAL A 931 17.50 -8.46 -8.61
C VAL A 931 18.43 -7.83 -9.64
N PHE A 932 18.40 -6.49 -9.77
CA PHE A 932 19.31 -5.77 -10.67
C PHE A 932 20.76 -5.84 -10.16
N ASP A 933 20.96 -5.73 -8.84
CA ASP A 933 22.28 -5.86 -8.23
C ASP A 933 22.92 -7.24 -8.46
N VAL A 934 22.13 -8.32 -8.39
CA VAL A 934 22.62 -9.65 -8.75
C VAL A 934 22.85 -9.75 -10.27
N ALA A 935 21.99 -9.16 -11.09
CA ALA A 935 22.12 -9.22 -12.54
C ALA A 935 23.39 -8.55 -13.06
N LYS A 936 23.76 -7.37 -12.54
CA LYS A 936 25.02 -6.69 -12.91
C LYS A 936 26.25 -7.53 -12.54
N VAL A 937 26.23 -8.22 -11.38
CA VAL A 937 27.33 -9.10 -10.95
C VAL A 937 27.43 -10.32 -11.85
N VAL A 938 26.31 -10.97 -12.17
CA VAL A 938 26.28 -12.14 -13.06
C VAL A 938 26.77 -11.76 -14.46
N MET A 939 26.32 -10.64 -15.02
CA MET A 939 26.80 -10.16 -16.32
C MET A 939 28.27 -9.73 -16.26
N GLY A 940 28.73 -9.16 -15.15
CA GLY A 940 30.15 -8.88 -14.90
C GLY A 940 30.99 -10.15 -14.97
N PHE A 941 30.54 -11.23 -14.34
CA PHE A 941 31.23 -12.52 -14.38
C PHE A 941 31.28 -13.12 -15.80
N VAL A 942 30.18 -13.02 -16.56
CA VAL A 942 30.13 -13.42 -17.98
C VAL A 942 31.14 -12.62 -18.80
N VAL A 943 31.19 -11.30 -18.63
CA VAL A 943 32.12 -10.43 -19.35
C VAL A 943 33.56 -10.76 -19.01
N VAL A 944 33.91 -10.87 -17.72
CA VAL A 944 35.29 -11.14 -17.29
C VAL A 944 35.78 -12.50 -17.79
N CYS A 945 34.95 -13.55 -17.68
CA CYS A 945 35.38 -14.90 -18.03
C CYS A 945 35.33 -15.19 -19.54
N ARG A 946 34.27 -14.77 -20.24
CA ARG A 946 34.04 -15.17 -21.64
C ARG A 946 34.41 -14.12 -22.69
N ILE A 947 34.44 -12.84 -22.30
CA ILE A 947 34.72 -11.72 -23.23
C ILE A 947 36.10 -11.11 -22.99
N GLY A 948 36.47 -10.87 -21.72
CA GLY A 948 37.62 -10.08 -21.30
C GLY A 948 38.92 -10.31 -22.08
N PRO A 949 39.48 -11.53 -22.12
CA PRO A 949 40.74 -11.79 -22.82
C PRO A 949 40.69 -11.43 -24.31
N ARG A 950 39.57 -11.68 -24.97
CA ARG A 950 39.39 -11.40 -26.41
C ARG A 950 39.08 -9.94 -26.67
N TYR A 951 38.41 -9.28 -25.74
CA TYR A 951 38.18 -7.83 -25.79
C TYR A 951 39.50 -7.05 -25.90
N TRP A 952 40.53 -7.53 -25.18
CA TRP A 952 41.87 -6.94 -25.16
C TRP A 952 42.83 -7.49 -26.23
N GLY A 953 42.35 -8.27 -27.20
CA GLY A 953 43.16 -8.74 -28.34
C GLY A 953 43.93 -10.04 -28.11
N SER A 954 43.66 -10.78 -27.02
CA SER A 954 44.21 -12.14 -26.88
C SER A 954 43.56 -13.08 -27.89
N THR A 955 44.37 -13.68 -28.76
CA THR A 955 43.91 -14.62 -29.79
C THR A 955 43.61 -16.02 -29.24
N GLN A 956 44.12 -16.36 -28.06
CA GLN A 956 43.86 -17.63 -27.36
C GLN A 956 43.92 -17.42 -25.85
N TRP A 957 43.07 -18.14 -25.10
CA TRP A 957 43.50 -18.63 -23.79
C TRP A 957 44.52 -19.73 -24.11
N THR A 958 45.82 -19.46 -24.13
CA THR A 958 46.81 -20.50 -24.42
C THR A 958 46.98 -21.40 -23.20
N ALA A 959 46.77 -22.70 -23.40
CA ALA A 959 47.31 -23.72 -22.54
C ALA A 959 48.83 -23.78 -22.76
N THR A 960 49.59 -23.73 -21.67
CA THR A 960 50.70 -24.67 -21.48
C THR A 960 50.23 -25.73 -20.53
#